data_AF-A0A966VZ36-F1
#
_entry.id   AF-A0A966VZ36-F1
#
_cell.length_a   1.000
_cell.length_b   1.000
_cell.length_c   1.000
_cell.angle_alpha   90.00
_cell.angle_beta   90.00
_cell.angle_gamma   90.00
#
_symmetry.space_group_name_H-M   'P 1'
#
loop_
_entity.id
_entity.type
_entity.pdbx_description
1 polymer ?
#
loop_
_entity_poly.entity_id
_entity_poly.type
_entity_poly.pdbx_seq_one_letter_code
_entity_poly.pdbx_strand_id
1 'polypeptide(L)'
;ARFHGPVDFTGAQFGGEADFIRVPFLRAGPVSFEGCTFKDRARFAQAQFAGGGIFAQARLGALADFESVRFNGTDDGPAVSFQDSEIGGRANFANAQFNGTADYRNLHFVGEAAFNGAVFAAEALFTYAKFDHSVSFAELRGAKVPAASFADATIFGGAHFGSDAFFEGVQFTATNRPVTFSAAQFGGETAFDGAKFSGDANFVRAHFHSAATFTSAQFLNRELTAQFSSIKAGKSLDFTGARFAGNNDFTSAEVVGPVQFAGVVFERDAIFNAMHVQRHAIFGPIGTNSPTQFRQKADFIASHIGGLLDLAQARFDGDALFRGATLQRGLVLSWRPAVTGAVFAAEFRARADFRNVQAGERVELAGVTFHDTANFDATKWDVPLVFDEVRFRKGASLAGAACPQGADFSNARFEGPLNLSESTFRTLRLTAQDKWTDGPIELRGATYEHFEGSVDAVLEGFTGANRQVLTRLEKVLRQMGRDDEADQVYLERQRRERVENWNERSFGEWIFGVLYGTLGNYGVRPYRLLVFSAVLIWLGSLVFQLPGAVVRKDKPQEELSTARLSRWDALALSVCYFLPVEFPLEELWVAGTAPLTVRLPGGKKAVQLRPAAIANFVLRMSGWIVVPLALAAVTGMLKVSN
;
A
#
# COMPACT_ATOMS: atom_id res chain seq x y z
N ALA A 1 -39.61 50.53 29.68
CA ALA A 1 -40.20 51.57 28.80
C ALA A 1 -40.81 50.92 27.54
N ARG A 2 -41.64 51.62 26.77
CA ARG A 2 -42.05 51.22 25.40
C ARG A 2 -41.83 52.40 24.47
N PHE A 3 -41.14 52.20 23.34
CA PHE A 3 -40.83 53.28 22.41
C PHE A 3 -41.62 53.11 21.11
N HIS A 4 -42.48 54.09 20.83
CA HIS A 4 -43.32 54.15 19.63
C HIS A 4 -42.77 55.10 18.54
N GLY A 5 -41.86 56.00 18.91
CA GLY A 5 -41.23 56.98 18.02
C GLY A 5 -39.82 56.58 17.57
N PRO A 6 -39.17 57.37 16.71
CA PRO A 6 -37.74 57.23 16.41
C PRO A 6 -36.93 57.34 17.71
N VAL A 7 -35.93 56.46 17.88
CA VAL A 7 -35.05 56.46 19.04
C VAL A 7 -33.61 56.46 18.54
N ASP A 8 -32.84 57.42 19.01
CA ASP A 8 -31.43 57.61 18.65
C ASP A 8 -30.64 57.92 19.93
N PHE A 9 -29.69 57.04 20.24
CA PHE A 9 -28.76 57.18 21.36
C PHE A 9 -27.33 57.41 20.88
N THR A 10 -27.09 57.77 19.62
CA THR A 10 -25.75 57.92 19.05
C THR A 10 -24.83 58.75 19.96
N GLY A 11 -23.67 58.17 20.31
CA GLY A 11 -22.66 58.79 21.19
C GLY A 11 -23.06 58.92 22.67
N ALA A 12 -24.20 58.37 23.09
CA ALA A 12 -24.65 58.47 24.47
C ALA A 12 -23.70 57.75 25.46
N GLN A 13 -23.62 58.29 26.67
CA GLN A 13 -22.84 57.71 27.76
C GLN A 13 -23.75 57.26 28.90
N PHE A 14 -23.77 55.97 29.17
CA PHE A 14 -24.48 55.36 30.28
C PHE A 14 -23.49 55.07 31.41
N GLY A 15 -23.51 55.92 32.45
CA GLY A 15 -22.58 55.84 33.57
C GLY A 15 -22.89 54.76 34.61
N GLY A 16 -24.15 54.32 34.69
CA GLY A 16 -24.60 53.21 35.55
C GLY A 16 -25.32 52.15 34.74
N GLU A 17 -26.02 51.22 35.41
CA GLU A 17 -26.79 50.16 34.76
C GLU A 17 -27.82 50.73 33.77
N ALA A 18 -27.74 50.29 32.51
CA ALA A 18 -28.66 50.64 31.46
C ALA A 18 -29.64 49.48 31.22
N ASP A 19 -30.85 49.61 31.75
CA ASP A 19 -31.88 48.56 31.71
C ASP A 19 -32.90 48.79 30.57
N PHE A 20 -32.79 47.94 29.56
CA PHE A 20 -33.70 47.81 28.42
C PHE A 20 -34.36 46.41 28.38
N ILE A 21 -34.43 45.71 29.51
CA ILE A 21 -35.02 44.37 29.59
C ILE A 21 -36.47 44.41 29.11
N ARG A 22 -36.82 43.49 28.21
CA ARG A 22 -38.18 43.33 27.66
C ARG A 22 -38.73 44.59 26.99
N VAL A 23 -37.87 45.55 26.61
CA VAL A 23 -38.29 46.78 25.94
C VAL A 23 -38.62 46.48 24.47
N PRO A 24 -39.83 46.83 24.00
CA PRO A 24 -40.16 46.76 22.59
C PRO A 24 -39.85 48.10 21.90
N PHE A 25 -38.97 48.05 20.90
CA PHE A 25 -38.72 49.10 19.92
C PHE A 25 -39.48 48.75 18.65
N LEU A 26 -40.71 49.28 18.54
CA LEU A 26 -41.74 48.79 17.62
C LEU A 26 -41.64 49.37 16.19
N ARG A 27 -40.83 50.41 15.98
CA ARG A 27 -40.71 51.04 14.68
C ARG A 27 -39.86 50.19 13.74
N ALA A 28 -40.21 50.20 12.46
CA ALA A 28 -39.48 49.49 11.41
C ALA A 28 -38.09 50.09 11.09
N GLY A 29 -37.75 51.29 11.56
CA GLY A 29 -36.39 51.83 11.39
C GLY A 29 -35.44 51.36 12.50
N PRO A 30 -34.13 51.25 12.21
CA PRO A 30 -33.15 50.81 13.20
C PRO A 30 -33.03 51.79 14.38
N VAL A 31 -32.75 51.24 15.56
CA VAL A 31 -32.42 52.03 16.75
C VAL A 31 -30.90 52.19 16.81
N SER A 32 -30.41 53.43 16.81
CA SER A 32 -28.97 53.69 16.89
C SER A 32 -28.50 53.78 18.33
N PHE A 33 -27.45 53.00 18.62
CA PHE A 33 -26.54 53.07 19.76
C PHE A 33 -25.10 53.24 19.27
N GLU A 34 -24.91 53.77 18.07
CA GLU A 34 -23.59 53.94 17.46
C GLU A 34 -22.69 54.80 18.35
N GLY A 35 -21.46 54.37 18.60
CA GLY A 35 -20.50 55.09 19.46
C GLY A 35 -20.91 55.20 20.93
N CYS A 36 -21.96 54.48 21.38
CA CYS A 36 -22.39 54.51 22.78
C CYS A 36 -21.32 53.94 23.71
N THR A 37 -21.25 54.47 24.93
CA THR A 37 -20.43 53.88 26.00
C THR A 37 -21.31 53.48 27.18
N PHE A 38 -21.37 52.18 27.47
CA PHE A 38 -22.00 51.61 28.65
C PHE A 38 -20.90 51.24 29.65
N LYS A 39 -20.72 52.03 30.71
CA LYS A 39 -19.65 51.81 31.69
C LYS A 39 -19.93 50.63 32.64
N ASP A 40 -21.20 50.39 32.91
CA ASP A 40 -21.69 49.29 33.76
C ASP A 40 -22.52 48.29 32.92
N ARG A 41 -23.43 47.54 33.53
CA ARG A 41 -24.28 46.54 32.87
C ARG A 41 -25.20 47.18 31.82
N ALA A 42 -25.16 46.66 30.60
CA ALA A 42 -26.08 46.97 29.51
C ALA A 42 -27.03 45.78 29.31
N ARG A 43 -28.30 45.93 29.69
CA ARG A 43 -29.25 44.83 29.77
C ARG A 43 -30.35 44.99 28.74
N PHE A 44 -30.29 44.17 27.70
CA PHE A 44 -31.24 44.09 26.59
C PHE A 44 -31.96 42.73 26.55
N ALA A 45 -31.90 41.95 27.62
CA ALA A 45 -32.53 40.64 27.68
C ALA A 45 -34.02 40.74 27.31
N GLN A 46 -34.47 39.87 26.39
CA GLN A 46 -35.83 39.82 25.85
C GLN A 46 -36.33 41.12 25.20
N ALA A 47 -35.43 42.09 24.91
CA ALA A 47 -35.79 43.27 24.13
C ALA A 47 -36.14 42.88 22.69
N GLN A 48 -36.93 43.72 22.03
CA GLN A 48 -37.40 43.48 20.67
C GLN A 48 -37.12 44.70 19.79
N PHE A 49 -36.30 44.52 18.76
CA PHE A 49 -35.91 45.54 17.80
C PHE A 49 -36.57 45.25 16.45
N ALA A 50 -37.71 45.90 16.19
CA ALA A 50 -38.48 45.67 14.97
C ALA A 50 -37.72 46.11 13.70
N GLY A 51 -36.97 47.21 13.75
CA GLY A 51 -36.12 47.69 12.65
C GLY A 51 -34.62 47.37 12.79
N GLY A 52 -34.25 46.55 13.77
CA GLY A 52 -32.85 46.26 14.10
C GLY A 52 -32.19 47.26 15.06
N GLY A 53 -30.93 46.97 15.43
CA GLY A 53 -30.15 47.77 16.39
C GLY A 53 -28.72 48.00 15.90
N ILE A 54 -28.29 49.26 15.85
CA ILE A 54 -26.93 49.64 15.42
C ILE A 54 -26.11 49.95 16.65
N PHE A 55 -25.20 49.06 17.03
CA PHE A 55 -24.25 49.20 18.13
C PHE A 55 -22.82 49.42 17.61
N ALA A 56 -22.63 49.82 16.35
CA ALA A 56 -21.31 50.02 15.77
C ALA A 56 -20.47 51.01 16.59
N GLN A 57 -19.17 50.73 16.75
CA GLN A 57 -18.23 51.50 17.58
C GLN A 57 -18.66 51.66 19.06
N ALA A 58 -19.60 50.85 19.56
CA ALA A 58 -20.01 50.93 20.95
C ALA A 58 -18.98 50.27 21.87
N ARG A 59 -18.94 50.73 23.13
CA ARG A 59 -18.15 50.12 24.21
C ARG A 59 -19.07 49.66 25.33
N LEU A 60 -19.11 48.36 25.57
CA LEU A 60 -19.92 47.74 26.62
C LEU A 60 -18.97 47.18 27.70
N GLY A 61 -18.73 47.95 28.76
CA GLY A 61 -17.60 47.73 29.67
C GLY A 61 -17.74 46.54 30.63
N ALA A 62 -18.93 46.29 31.18
CA ALA A 62 -19.15 45.24 32.17
C ALA A 62 -19.93 44.05 31.58
N LEU A 63 -21.23 43.93 31.86
CA LEU A 63 -22.07 42.88 31.29
C LEU A 63 -22.83 43.41 30.08
N ALA A 64 -22.79 42.69 28.97
CA ALA A 64 -23.66 42.89 27.81
C ALA A 64 -24.67 41.74 27.74
N ASP A 65 -25.89 41.97 28.22
CA ASP A 65 -26.91 40.93 28.32
C ASP A 65 -27.97 41.08 27.22
N PHE A 66 -27.88 40.24 26.21
CA PHE A 66 -28.78 40.14 25.05
C PHE A 66 -29.54 38.80 25.05
N GLU A 67 -29.72 38.17 26.22
CA GLU A 67 -30.42 36.89 26.31
C GLU A 67 -31.82 36.96 25.70
N SER A 68 -32.16 36.04 24.81
CA SER A 68 -33.48 35.95 24.18
C SER A 68 -33.94 37.25 23.49
N VAL A 69 -33.00 38.14 23.13
CA VAL A 69 -33.30 39.34 22.36
C VAL A 69 -33.79 38.96 20.96
N ARG A 70 -34.64 39.79 20.37
CA ARG A 70 -35.06 39.62 18.98
C ARG A 70 -34.69 40.85 18.16
N PHE A 71 -33.86 40.65 17.15
CA PHE A 71 -33.53 41.62 16.12
C PHE A 71 -34.18 41.20 14.80
N ASN A 72 -35.15 41.99 14.32
CA ASN A 72 -35.82 41.68 13.06
C ASN A 72 -35.08 42.24 11.85
N GLY A 73 -34.46 43.42 11.98
CA GLY A 73 -33.81 44.11 10.88
C GLY A 73 -34.79 44.70 9.87
N THR A 74 -34.23 45.17 8.76
CA THR A 74 -34.96 45.75 7.63
C THR A 74 -34.43 45.18 6.32
N ASP A 75 -35.17 45.29 5.23
CA ASP A 75 -34.70 44.86 3.91
C ASP A 75 -33.40 45.58 3.49
N ASP A 76 -33.20 46.83 3.96
CA ASP A 76 -32.08 47.70 3.57
C ASP A 76 -30.92 47.73 4.59
N GLY A 77 -30.97 46.95 5.67
CA GLY A 77 -30.03 47.11 6.79
C GLY A 77 -29.91 45.90 7.71
N PRO A 78 -28.79 45.77 8.44
CA PRO A 78 -28.58 44.62 9.31
C PRO A 78 -29.62 44.57 10.43
N ALA A 79 -29.97 43.36 10.86
CA ALA A 79 -30.77 43.18 12.08
C ALA A 79 -30.01 43.67 13.30
N VAL A 80 -28.70 43.44 13.33
CA VAL A 80 -27.83 44.04 14.33
C VAL A 80 -26.44 44.30 13.76
N SER A 81 -25.81 45.39 14.17
CA SER A 81 -24.39 45.63 13.89
C SER A 81 -23.65 46.00 15.16
N PHE A 82 -22.61 45.24 15.49
CA PHE A 82 -21.61 45.53 16.52
C PHE A 82 -20.25 45.79 15.87
N GLN A 83 -20.24 46.25 14.62
CA GLN A 83 -19.01 46.46 13.88
C GLN A 83 -18.06 47.39 14.65
N ASP A 84 -16.76 47.05 14.69
CA ASP A 84 -15.71 47.86 15.32
C ASP A 84 -15.99 48.22 16.79
N SER A 85 -16.73 47.36 17.50
CA SER A 85 -17.14 47.57 18.90
C SER A 85 -16.32 46.73 19.87
N GLU A 86 -16.45 47.00 21.17
CA GLU A 86 -15.79 46.25 22.24
C GLU A 86 -16.79 45.88 23.35
N ILE A 87 -16.78 44.60 23.75
CA ILE A 87 -17.49 44.12 24.93
C ILE A 87 -16.46 43.67 25.97
N GLY A 88 -16.27 44.50 27.00
CA GLY A 88 -15.23 44.38 28.02
C GLY A 88 -15.43 43.22 28.99
N GLY A 89 -16.67 42.89 29.34
CA GLY A 89 -16.97 41.73 30.17
C GLY A 89 -17.86 40.72 29.46
N ARG A 90 -18.68 39.99 30.21
CA ARG A 90 -19.44 38.85 29.66
C ARG A 90 -20.49 39.32 28.66
N ALA A 91 -20.57 38.62 27.53
CA ALA A 91 -21.55 38.86 26.48
C ALA A 91 -22.51 37.67 26.38
N ASN A 92 -23.78 37.88 26.70
CA ASN A 92 -24.80 36.83 26.68
C ASN A 92 -25.77 37.02 25.53
N PHE A 93 -25.69 36.19 24.49
CA PHE A 93 -26.61 36.11 23.36
C PHE A 93 -27.39 34.79 23.35
N ALA A 94 -27.48 34.09 24.48
CA ALA A 94 -28.19 32.82 24.55
C ALA A 94 -29.66 32.99 24.11
N ASN A 95 -30.13 32.09 23.24
CA ASN A 95 -31.46 32.12 22.62
C ASN A 95 -31.82 33.41 21.85
N ALA A 96 -30.83 34.26 21.50
CA ALA A 96 -31.05 35.44 20.68
C ALA A 96 -31.54 35.07 19.28
N GLN A 97 -32.41 35.89 18.70
CA GLN A 97 -32.98 35.71 17.37
C GLN A 97 -32.56 36.86 16.46
N PHE A 98 -31.83 36.55 15.39
CA PHE A 98 -31.40 37.50 14.37
C PHE A 98 -32.10 37.15 13.06
N ASN A 99 -33.19 37.86 12.73
CA ASN A 99 -34.01 37.58 11.55
C ASN A 99 -33.51 38.27 10.26
N GLY A 100 -32.43 39.04 10.36
CA GLY A 100 -31.68 39.64 9.26
C GLY A 100 -30.18 39.59 9.57
N THR A 101 -29.36 40.25 8.75
CA THR A 101 -27.89 40.16 8.88
C THR A 101 -27.42 40.56 10.29
N ALA A 102 -26.57 39.72 10.89
CA ALA A 102 -25.93 39.98 12.17
C ALA A 102 -24.44 40.24 11.95
N ASP A 103 -24.04 41.50 12.12
CA ASP A 103 -22.70 41.98 11.80
C ASP A 103 -21.86 42.17 13.07
N TYR A 104 -20.85 41.32 13.23
CA TYR A 104 -19.88 41.31 14.33
C TYR A 104 -18.45 41.55 13.81
N ARG A 105 -18.28 42.14 12.62
CA ARG A 105 -16.95 42.35 12.03
C ARG A 105 -16.08 43.23 12.93
N ASN A 106 -14.84 42.80 13.16
CA ASN A 106 -13.89 43.44 14.07
C ASN A 106 -14.40 43.64 15.51
N LEU A 107 -15.48 42.96 15.93
CA LEU A 107 -15.93 43.02 17.32
C LEU A 107 -14.92 42.33 18.22
N HIS A 108 -14.53 43.03 19.29
CA HIS A 108 -13.67 42.48 20.32
C HIS A 108 -14.47 42.10 21.56
N PHE A 109 -14.64 40.79 21.78
CA PHE A 109 -15.10 40.21 23.02
C PHE A 109 -13.90 40.00 23.95
N VAL A 110 -13.76 40.87 24.95
CA VAL A 110 -12.74 40.76 25.98
C VAL A 110 -13.16 39.68 26.99
N GLY A 111 -14.43 39.66 27.39
CA GLY A 111 -15.00 38.64 28.27
C GLY A 111 -15.47 37.37 27.55
N GLU A 112 -16.01 36.41 28.32
CA GLU A 112 -16.68 35.22 27.79
C GLU A 112 -17.90 35.60 26.93
N ALA A 113 -18.13 34.86 25.84
CA ALA A 113 -19.28 35.08 24.95
C ALA A 113 -20.13 33.81 24.80
N ALA A 114 -21.44 33.93 24.98
CA ALA A 114 -22.38 32.81 24.88
C ALA A 114 -23.42 33.05 23.79
N PHE A 115 -23.49 32.14 22.82
CA PHE A 115 -24.45 32.11 21.71
C PHE A 115 -25.29 30.82 21.72
N ASN A 116 -25.33 30.10 22.83
CA ASN A 116 -26.08 28.85 22.97
C ASN A 116 -27.56 29.07 22.59
N GLY A 117 -28.08 28.26 21.67
CA GLY A 117 -29.47 28.36 21.19
C GLY A 117 -29.78 29.60 20.36
N ALA A 118 -28.78 30.43 20.00
CA ALA A 118 -28.99 31.57 19.13
C ALA A 118 -29.37 31.12 17.71
N VAL A 119 -30.26 31.88 17.07
CA VAL A 119 -30.76 31.61 15.72
C VAL A 119 -30.40 32.77 14.81
N PHE A 120 -29.59 32.48 13.78
CA PHE A 120 -29.21 33.41 12.73
C PHE A 120 -29.97 33.01 11.46
N ALA A 121 -31.04 33.75 11.14
CA ALA A 121 -31.89 33.45 9.98
C ALA A 121 -31.29 33.95 8.65
N ALA A 122 -30.37 34.90 8.72
CA ALA A 122 -29.64 35.46 7.58
C ALA A 122 -28.13 35.45 7.86
N GLU A 123 -27.37 36.22 7.09
CA GLU A 123 -25.90 36.23 7.15
C GLU A 123 -25.38 36.58 8.55
N ALA A 124 -24.40 35.81 9.04
CA ALA A 124 -23.71 36.07 10.30
C ALA A 124 -22.22 36.34 10.01
N LEU A 125 -21.79 37.58 10.26
CA LEU A 125 -20.47 38.08 9.86
C LEU A 125 -19.57 38.26 11.09
N PHE A 126 -18.62 37.35 11.31
CA PHE A 126 -17.63 37.39 12.38
C PHE A 126 -16.21 37.63 11.84
N THR A 127 -16.08 38.21 10.65
CA THR A 127 -14.78 38.46 10.02
C THR A 127 -13.90 39.30 10.94
N TYR A 128 -12.71 38.80 11.25
CA TYR A 128 -11.76 39.41 12.20
C TYR A 128 -12.33 39.71 13.60
N ALA A 129 -13.44 39.08 13.99
CA ALA A 129 -13.91 39.12 15.37
C ALA A 129 -12.86 38.47 16.29
N LYS A 130 -12.69 39.04 17.49
CA LYS A 130 -11.70 38.60 18.48
C LYS A 130 -12.40 38.19 19.76
N PHE A 131 -12.16 36.97 20.20
CA PHE A 131 -12.63 36.42 21.47
C PHE A 131 -11.41 36.14 22.34
N ASP A 132 -11.16 36.93 23.38
CA ASP A 132 -10.00 36.71 24.26
C ASP A 132 -10.22 35.58 25.26
N HIS A 133 -11.48 35.31 25.58
CA HIS A 133 -11.93 34.22 26.45
C HIS A 133 -12.88 33.27 25.73
N SER A 134 -13.32 32.23 26.45
CA SER A 134 -14.12 31.14 25.89
C SER A 134 -15.38 31.64 25.20
N VAL A 135 -15.69 31.06 24.04
CA VAL A 135 -16.94 31.27 23.32
C VAL A 135 -17.70 29.97 23.13
N SER A 136 -19.02 30.01 23.32
CA SER A 136 -19.86 28.82 23.14
C SER A 136 -21.06 29.08 22.23
N PHE A 137 -21.14 28.31 21.15
CA PHE A 137 -22.31 28.13 20.29
C PHE A 137 -22.98 26.76 20.52
N ALA A 138 -22.41 25.94 21.41
CA ALA A 138 -22.80 24.55 21.62
C ALA A 138 -24.16 24.39 22.32
N GLU A 139 -24.69 23.18 22.31
CA GLU A 139 -25.83 22.82 23.14
C GLU A 139 -25.45 22.79 24.64
N LEU A 140 -26.37 23.21 25.49
CA LEU A 140 -26.24 23.03 26.95
C LEU A 140 -27.23 21.97 27.40
N ARG A 141 -26.82 20.70 27.34
CA ARG A 141 -27.68 19.53 27.61
C ARG A 141 -28.43 19.63 28.94
N GLY A 142 -27.74 20.03 30.01
CA GLY A 142 -28.34 20.18 31.34
C GLY A 142 -29.42 21.27 31.41
N ALA A 143 -29.24 22.35 30.66
CA ALA A 143 -30.17 23.48 30.59
C ALA A 143 -31.24 23.32 29.48
N LYS A 144 -31.18 22.25 28.68
CA LYS A 144 -32.02 22.02 27.50
C LYS A 144 -31.98 23.18 26.49
N VAL A 145 -30.86 23.90 26.42
CA VAL A 145 -30.63 24.92 25.40
C VAL A 145 -30.00 24.22 24.19
N PRO A 146 -30.61 24.30 23.00
CA PRO A 146 -30.03 23.69 21.80
C PRO A 146 -28.71 24.39 21.42
N ALA A 147 -27.94 23.79 20.51
CA ALA A 147 -26.84 24.48 19.87
C ALA A 147 -27.36 25.63 18.98
N ALA A 148 -26.50 26.58 18.66
CA ALA A 148 -26.81 27.65 17.72
C ALA A 148 -27.13 27.09 16.32
N SER A 149 -27.98 27.81 15.59
CA SER A 149 -28.34 27.48 14.21
C SER A 149 -28.12 28.67 13.27
N PHE A 150 -27.48 28.40 12.13
CA PHE A 150 -27.18 29.36 11.08
C PHE A 150 -27.87 28.93 9.79
N ALA A 151 -28.81 29.75 9.32
CA ALA A 151 -29.64 29.44 8.16
C ALA A 151 -29.10 29.99 6.83
N ASP A 152 -28.09 30.85 6.87
CA ASP A 152 -27.45 31.46 5.70
C ASP A 152 -25.92 31.49 5.86
N ALA A 153 -25.21 32.27 5.02
CA ALA A 153 -23.76 32.40 5.03
C ALA A 153 -23.23 32.76 6.43
N THR A 154 -22.21 32.05 6.86
CA THR A 154 -21.56 32.27 8.16
C THR A 154 -20.07 32.43 7.98
N ILE A 155 -19.53 33.59 8.35
CA ILE A 155 -18.17 33.99 8.01
C ILE A 155 -17.37 34.27 9.28
N PHE A 156 -16.55 33.32 9.69
CA PHE A 156 -15.51 33.46 10.73
C PHE A 156 -14.12 33.68 10.11
N GLY A 157 -14.07 34.23 8.89
CA GLY A 157 -12.81 34.43 8.15
C GLY A 157 -11.84 35.33 8.93
N GLY A 158 -10.65 34.80 9.25
CA GLY A 158 -9.66 35.52 10.03
C GLY A 158 -10.06 35.82 11.48
N ALA A 159 -11.14 35.23 12.00
CA ALA A 159 -11.54 35.38 13.40
C ALA A 159 -10.47 34.79 14.33
N HIS A 160 -10.32 35.38 15.52
CA HIS A 160 -9.36 34.93 16.53
C HIS A 160 -10.08 34.50 17.80
N PHE A 161 -9.99 33.21 18.10
CA PHE A 161 -10.48 32.60 19.34
C PHE A 161 -9.29 32.35 20.25
N GLY A 162 -9.00 33.27 21.17
CA GLY A 162 -7.83 33.22 22.05
C GLY A 162 -7.88 32.10 23.10
N SER A 163 -9.07 31.60 23.42
CA SER A 163 -9.30 30.49 24.37
C SER A 163 -10.17 29.40 23.70
N ASP A 164 -10.97 28.68 24.50
CA ASP A 164 -11.72 27.53 24.01
C ASP A 164 -12.94 27.97 23.18
N ALA A 165 -13.21 27.25 22.10
CA ALA A 165 -14.30 27.56 21.17
C ALA A 165 -15.19 26.33 20.93
N PHE A 166 -16.43 26.42 21.36
CA PHE A 166 -17.38 25.31 21.41
C PHE A 166 -18.46 25.46 20.33
N PHE A 167 -18.46 24.58 19.34
CA PHE A 167 -19.42 24.49 18.24
C PHE A 167 -20.14 23.13 18.23
N GLU A 168 -20.14 22.39 19.35
CA GLU A 168 -20.77 21.07 19.39
C GLU A 168 -22.27 21.14 19.05
N GLY A 169 -22.69 20.28 18.12
CA GLY A 169 -24.07 20.18 17.66
C GLY A 169 -24.58 21.37 16.85
N VAL A 170 -23.74 22.38 16.56
CA VAL A 170 -24.13 23.55 15.77
C VAL A 170 -24.63 23.13 14.39
N GLN A 171 -25.69 23.80 13.92
CA GLN A 171 -26.32 23.51 12.64
C GLN A 171 -26.10 24.65 11.66
N PHE A 172 -25.31 24.40 10.62
CA PHE A 172 -25.23 25.26 9.44
C PHE A 172 -26.12 24.66 8.35
N THR A 173 -27.32 25.19 8.20
CA THR A 173 -28.39 24.56 7.40
C THR A 173 -28.41 25.02 5.95
N ALA A 174 -27.73 26.12 5.62
CA ALA A 174 -27.65 26.62 4.25
C ALA A 174 -26.90 25.62 3.36
N THR A 175 -27.48 25.21 2.23
CA THR A 175 -26.86 24.23 1.32
C THR A 175 -25.98 24.87 0.26
N ASN A 176 -26.26 26.12 -0.11
CA ASN A 176 -25.66 26.83 -1.24
C ASN A 176 -24.94 28.12 -0.80
N ARG A 177 -24.62 28.22 0.49
CA ARG A 177 -23.99 29.39 1.09
C ARG A 177 -22.75 28.95 1.86
N PRO A 178 -21.71 29.79 1.91
CA PRO A 178 -20.46 29.42 2.55
C PRO A 178 -20.56 29.45 4.07
N VAL A 179 -20.01 28.42 4.71
CA VAL A 179 -19.58 28.43 6.10
C VAL A 179 -18.07 28.44 6.09
N THR A 180 -17.46 29.56 6.46
CA THR A 180 -16.01 29.72 6.39
C THR A 180 -15.38 30.05 7.74
N PHE A 181 -14.37 29.26 8.09
CA PHE A 181 -13.38 29.48 9.12
C PHE A 181 -11.99 29.70 8.49
N SER A 182 -11.95 30.13 7.22
CA SER A 182 -10.69 30.30 6.51
C SER A 182 -9.77 31.28 7.23
N ALA A 183 -8.52 30.90 7.45
CA ALA A 183 -7.54 31.67 8.21
C ALA A 183 -7.96 32.02 9.66
N ALA A 184 -9.00 31.38 10.21
CA ALA A 184 -9.36 31.53 11.61
C ALA A 184 -8.26 30.93 12.51
N GLN A 185 -8.07 31.54 13.67
CA GLN A 185 -7.07 31.13 14.65
C GLN A 185 -7.76 30.69 15.93
N PHE A 186 -7.46 29.48 16.37
CA PHE A 186 -7.97 28.90 17.61
C PHE A 186 -6.81 28.67 18.56
N GLY A 187 -6.75 29.43 19.65
CA GLY A 187 -5.71 29.38 20.68
C GLY A 187 -5.95 28.27 21.70
N GLY A 188 -7.20 28.03 22.09
CA GLY A 188 -7.61 26.97 23.01
C GLY A 188 -8.08 25.69 22.33
N GLU A 189 -8.74 24.83 23.12
CA GLU A 189 -9.40 23.63 22.61
C GLU A 189 -10.61 24.01 21.77
N THR A 190 -10.83 23.30 20.67
CA THR A 190 -11.93 23.60 19.75
C THR A 190 -12.75 22.36 19.46
N ALA A 191 -14.06 22.44 19.63
CA ALA A 191 -14.94 21.31 19.44
C ALA A 191 -16.03 21.61 18.40
N PHE A 192 -16.06 20.82 17.34
CA PHE A 192 -17.11 20.77 16.31
C PHE A 192 -17.88 19.44 16.38
N ASP A 193 -17.87 18.79 17.54
CA ASP A 193 -18.44 17.46 17.71
C ASP A 193 -19.93 17.45 17.38
N GLY A 194 -20.34 16.55 16.48
CA GLY A 194 -21.72 16.47 15.99
C GLY A 194 -22.22 17.70 15.20
N ALA A 195 -21.35 18.66 14.88
CA ALA A 195 -21.72 19.81 14.05
C ALA A 195 -22.16 19.36 12.65
N LYS A 196 -23.12 20.08 12.06
CA LYS A 196 -23.71 19.74 10.76
C LYS A 196 -23.48 20.87 9.77
N PHE A 197 -22.79 20.55 8.68
CA PHE A 197 -22.53 21.44 7.56
C PHE A 197 -23.35 20.97 6.36
N SER A 198 -24.44 21.66 6.06
CA SER A 198 -25.34 21.31 4.94
C SER A 198 -24.85 21.84 3.59
N GLY A 199 -23.97 22.84 3.61
CA GLY A 199 -23.41 23.50 2.44
C GLY A 199 -21.88 23.42 2.39
N ASP A 200 -21.27 24.48 1.86
CA ASP A 200 -19.81 24.60 1.79
C ASP A 200 -19.21 24.78 3.19
N ALA A 201 -18.19 24.00 3.52
CA ALA A 201 -17.48 24.04 4.78
C ALA A 201 -15.99 24.29 4.48
N ASN A 202 -15.53 25.49 4.81
CA ASN A 202 -14.20 25.97 4.45
C ASN A 202 -13.36 26.26 5.69
N PHE A 203 -12.34 25.45 5.92
CA PHE A 203 -11.33 25.60 6.97
C PHE A 203 -9.94 25.91 6.40
N VAL A 204 -9.85 26.37 5.15
CA VAL A 204 -8.57 26.59 4.47
C VAL A 204 -7.68 27.52 5.29
N ARG A 205 -6.46 27.07 5.59
CA ARG A 205 -5.47 27.80 6.42
C ARG A 205 -5.95 28.12 7.85
N ALA A 206 -6.98 27.45 8.36
CA ALA A 206 -7.32 27.54 9.77
C ALA A 206 -6.18 26.98 10.62
N HIS A 207 -5.94 27.61 11.77
CA HIS A 207 -4.85 27.23 12.68
C HIS A 207 -5.40 26.91 14.07
N PHE A 208 -5.28 25.64 14.47
CA PHE A 208 -5.62 25.13 15.79
C PHE A 208 -4.34 24.98 16.60
N HIS A 209 -4.11 25.83 17.61
CA HIS A 209 -2.91 25.76 18.44
C HIS A 209 -3.00 24.64 19.49
N SER A 210 -4.22 24.27 19.91
CA SER A 210 -4.49 23.13 20.81
C SER A 210 -5.16 21.97 20.05
N ALA A 211 -5.84 21.08 20.79
CA ALA A 211 -6.61 19.98 20.21
C ALA A 211 -7.89 20.49 19.53
N ALA A 212 -8.23 19.91 18.38
CA ALA A 212 -9.46 20.17 17.66
C ALA A 212 -10.23 18.87 17.39
N THR A 213 -11.52 18.84 17.74
CA THR A 213 -12.39 17.67 17.57
C THR A 213 -13.53 17.98 16.58
N PHE A 214 -13.84 16.99 15.76
CA PHE A 214 -14.90 16.94 14.75
C PHE A 214 -15.60 15.58 14.82
N THR A 215 -15.66 14.98 16.01
CA THR A 215 -16.18 13.63 16.19
C THR A 215 -17.66 13.60 15.82
N SER A 216 -18.06 12.60 15.03
CA SER A 216 -19.42 12.51 14.49
C SER A 216 -19.93 13.74 13.72
N ALA A 217 -19.04 14.67 13.32
CA ALA A 217 -19.42 15.81 12.49
C ALA A 217 -19.90 15.35 11.11
N GLN A 218 -20.81 16.12 10.51
CA GLN A 218 -21.46 15.75 9.25
C GLN A 218 -21.29 16.84 8.19
N PHE A 219 -20.58 16.51 7.13
CA PHE A 219 -20.43 17.33 5.93
C PHE A 219 -21.35 16.76 4.85
N LEU A 220 -22.55 17.33 4.72
CA LEU A 220 -23.69 16.69 4.06
C LEU A 220 -23.81 17.01 2.56
N ASN A 221 -23.20 18.11 2.11
CA ASN A 221 -23.25 18.47 0.69
C ASN A 221 -22.42 17.49 -0.14
N ARG A 222 -23.03 16.86 -1.15
CA ARG A 222 -22.41 15.85 -2.01
C ARG A 222 -21.66 16.42 -3.22
N GLU A 223 -21.95 17.67 -3.56
CA GLU A 223 -21.45 18.34 -4.77
C GLU A 223 -20.26 19.26 -4.45
N LEU A 224 -20.20 19.75 -3.22
CA LEU A 224 -19.14 20.63 -2.74
C LEU A 224 -18.06 19.85 -1.99
N THR A 225 -16.85 20.41 -1.97
CA THR A 225 -15.71 19.86 -1.25
C THR A 225 -15.66 20.49 0.14
N ALA A 226 -15.57 19.67 1.19
CA ALA A 226 -15.22 20.15 2.52
C ALA A 226 -13.71 20.46 2.56
N GLN A 227 -13.35 21.73 2.69
CA GLN A 227 -11.97 22.21 2.48
C GLN A 227 -11.22 22.30 3.81
N PHE A 228 -10.14 21.53 3.92
CA PHE A 228 -9.19 21.51 5.03
C PHE A 228 -7.75 21.69 4.51
N SER A 229 -7.59 22.27 3.32
CA SER A 229 -6.26 22.43 2.72
C SER A 229 -5.43 23.45 3.50
N SER A 230 -4.15 23.13 3.68
CA SER A 230 -3.20 23.92 4.48
C SER A 230 -3.64 24.20 5.93
N ILE A 231 -4.51 23.38 6.52
CA ILE A 231 -4.80 23.52 7.96
C ILE A 231 -3.56 23.24 8.79
N LYS A 232 -3.49 23.86 9.97
CA LYS A 232 -2.42 23.59 10.94
C LYS A 232 -3.03 23.17 12.28
N ALA A 233 -2.54 22.09 12.86
CA ALA A 233 -2.94 21.62 14.19
C ALA A 233 -1.69 21.38 15.06
N GLY A 234 -1.54 22.18 16.12
CA GLY A 234 -0.42 22.13 17.07
C GLY A 234 -0.47 20.95 18.04
N LYS A 235 -1.63 20.34 18.22
CA LYS A 235 -1.82 19.08 18.95
C LYS A 235 -2.57 18.06 18.08
N SER A 236 -3.65 17.48 18.58
CA SER A 236 -4.43 16.45 17.88
C SER A 236 -5.53 17.03 17.03
N LEU A 237 -5.89 16.30 15.97
CA LEU A 237 -7.04 16.57 15.14
C LEU A 237 -7.88 15.28 15.02
N ASP A 238 -9.12 15.31 15.47
CA ASP A 238 -9.95 14.11 15.60
C ASP A 238 -11.26 14.21 14.82
N PHE A 239 -11.43 13.38 13.79
CA PHE A 239 -12.63 13.23 12.99
C PHE A 239 -13.35 11.91 13.25
N THR A 240 -13.11 11.24 14.37
CA THR A 240 -13.66 9.92 14.67
C THR A 240 -15.19 9.87 14.46
N GLY A 241 -15.65 8.93 13.62
CA GLY A 241 -17.06 8.75 13.28
C GLY A 241 -17.68 9.86 12.40
N ALA A 242 -16.89 10.82 11.91
CA ALA A 242 -17.38 11.85 11.01
C ALA A 242 -17.84 11.27 9.66
N ARG A 243 -18.62 12.05 8.92
CA ARG A 243 -19.10 11.68 7.57
C ARG A 243 -18.89 12.80 6.58
N PHE A 244 -18.26 12.47 5.45
CA PHE A 244 -18.09 13.35 4.30
C PHE A 244 -18.93 12.82 3.14
N ALA A 245 -20.04 13.50 2.84
CA ALA A 245 -20.93 13.13 1.74
C ALA A 245 -20.40 13.58 0.37
N GLY A 246 -19.69 14.71 0.33
CA GLY A 246 -18.95 15.21 -0.82
C GLY A 246 -17.47 14.87 -0.73
N ASN A 247 -16.67 15.52 -1.57
CA ASN A 247 -15.21 15.40 -1.51
C ASN A 247 -14.69 16.03 -0.21
N ASN A 248 -13.52 15.60 0.24
CA ASN A 248 -12.73 16.34 1.24
C ASN A 248 -11.34 16.63 0.70
N ASP A 249 -10.77 17.73 1.17
CA ASP A 249 -9.44 18.17 0.78
C ASP A 249 -8.58 18.54 2.00
N PHE A 250 -7.68 17.64 2.40
CA PHE A 250 -6.63 17.82 3.40
C PHE A 250 -5.26 18.08 2.76
N THR A 251 -5.23 18.60 1.52
CA THR A 251 -3.97 18.85 0.82
C THR A 251 -3.06 19.77 1.62
N SER A 252 -1.81 19.36 1.83
CA SER A 252 -0.82 20.12 2.61
C SER A 252 -1.25 20.44 4.05
N ALA A 253 -2.17 19.68 4.64
CA ALA A 253 -2.48 19.80 6.06
C ALA A 253 -1.25 19.43 6.92
N GLU A 254 -0.97 20.24 7.95
CA GLU A 254 0.14 20.05 8.88
C GLU A 254 -0.38 19.75 10.29
N VAL A 255 -0.10 18.56 10.81
CA VAL A 255 -0.55 18.14 12.15
C VAL A 255 0.66 17.71 12.97
N VAL A 256 0.89 18.36 14.11
CA VAL A 256 1.99 18.05 15.03
C VAL A 256 1.66 16.83 15.89
N GLY A 257 0.41 16.70 16.34
CA GLY A 257 -0.05 15.54 17.10
C GLY A 257 -0.59 14.42 16.21
N PRO A 258 -1.38 13.50 16.78
CA PRO A 258 -2.06 12.48 15.99
C PRO A 258 -3.25 13.07 15.24
N VAL A 259 -3.52 12.51 14.05
CA VAL A 259 -4.78 12.71 13.33
C VAL A 259 -5.60 11.42 13.36
N GLN A 260 -6.90 11.53 13.66
CA GLN A 260 -7.79 10.38 13.78
C GLN A 260 -8.97 10.51 12.80
N PHE A 261 -9.20 9.45 12.04
CA PHE A 261 -10.29 9.27 11.08
C PHE A 261 -10.99 7.93 11.30
N ALA A 262 -10.91 7.38 12.52
CA ALA A 262 -11.48 6.09 12.86
C ALA A 262 -13.00 6.07 12.62
N GLY A 263 -13.47 5.13 11.81
CA GLY A 263 -14.88 4.98 11.47
C GLY A 263 -15.47 6.10 10.63
N VAL A 264 -14.63 6.88 9.97
CA VAL A 264 -15.09 7.90 9.02
C VAL A 264 -15.62 7.25 7.75
N VAL A 265 -16.68 7.83 7.20
CA VAL A 265 -17.21 7.44 5.88
C VAL A 265 -16.96 8.58 4.90
N PHE A 266 -16.11 8.32 3.92
CA PHE A 266 -15.84 9.17 2.78
C PHE A 266 -16.63 8.67 1.57
N GLU A 267 -17.74 9.34 1.24
CA GLU A 267 -18.66 8.92 0.17
C GLU A 267 -18.13 9.24 -1.23
N ARG A 268 -17.22 10.22 -1.33
CA ARG A 268 -16.57 10.66 -2.57
C ARG A 268 -15.05 10.65 -2.41
N ASP A 269 -14.34 11.42 -3.25
CA ASP A 269 -12.89 11.46 -3.23
C ASP A 269 -12.39 12.05 -1.91
N ALA A 270 -11.45 11.33 -1.29
CA ALA A 270 -10.75 11.76 -0.09
C ALA A 270 -9.31 12.10 -0.42
N ILE A 271 -8.93 13.35 -0.22
CA ILE A 271 -7.65 13.88 -0.67
C ILE A 271 -6.80 14.23 0.56
N PHE A 272 -5.74 13.49 0.79
CA PHE A 272 -4.71 13.68 1.82
C PHE A 272 -3.34 13.95 1.19
N ASN A 273 -3.34 14.48 -0.04
CA ASN A 273 -2.14 14.73 -0.81
C ASN A 273 -1.18 15.65 -0.06
N ALA A 274 0.10 15.29 0.00
CA ALA A 274 1.13 16.07 0.69
C ALA A 274 0.79 16.43 2.16
N MET A 275 -0.10 15.68 2.81
CA MET A 275 -0.41 15.85 4.22
C MET A 275 0.82 15.48 5.06
N HIS A 276 1.14 16.30 6.06
CA HIS A 276 2.28 16.13 6.94
C HIS A 276 1.80 15.95 8.39
N VAL A 277 1.93 14.73 8.92
CA VAL A 277 1.56 14.37 10.30
C VAL A 277 2.83 13.96 11.04
N GLN A 278 3.21 14.64 12.11
CA GLN A 278 4.43 14.30 12.86
C GLN A 278 4.26 13.04 13.72
N ARG A 279 3.03 12.70 14.11
CA ARG A 279 2.71 11.48 14.89
C ARG A 279 1.85 10.51 14.07
N HIS A 280 0.85 9.89 14.70
CA HIS A 280 0.06 8.82 14.11
C HIS A 280 -1.05 9.37 13.23
N ALA A 281 -1.30 8.73 12.09
CA ALA A 281 -2.52 8.90 11.30
C ALA A 281 -3.36 7.62 11.42
N ILE A 282 -4.48 7.71 12.13
CA ILE A 282 -5.26 6.54 12.55
C ILE A 282 -6.59 6.52 11.81
N PHE A 283 -6.74 5.58 10.88
CA PHE A 283 -8.00 5.23 10.22
C PHE A 283 -8.52 3.86 10.69
N GLY A 284 -7.72 3.11 11.44
CA GLY A 284 -8.14 1.87 12.08
C GLY A 284 -9.27 2.09 13.10
N PRO A 285 -9.98 1.01 13.50
CA PRO A 285 -11.05 1.11 14.48
C PRO A 285 -10.53 1.56 15.84
N ILE A 286 -11.21 2.51 16.45
CA ILE A 286 -11.03 2.90 17.85
C ILE A 286 -12.31 2.51 18.60
N GLY A 287 -12.18 1.70 19.66
CA GLY A 287 -13.34 1.23 20.43
C GLY A 287 -14.29 0.35 19.59
N THR A 288 -15.57 0.72 19.55
CA THR A 288 -16.64 -0.01 18.83
C THR A 288 -16.98 0.61 17.47
N ASN A 289 -16.15 1.53 16.97
CA ASN A 289 -16.43 2.21 15.71
C ASN A 289 -16.46 1.23 14.54
N SER A 290 -17.34 1.51 13.57
CA SER A 290 -17.32 0.80 12.30
C SER A 290 -15.98 1.04 11.59
N PRO A 291 -15.56 0.17 10.68
CA PRO A 291 -14.36 0.41 9.90
C PRO A 291 -14.50 1.65 9.01
N THR A 292 -13.39 2.36 8.84
CA THR A 292 -13.29 3.51 7.93
C THR A 292 -13.51 3.07 6.49
N GLN A 293 -14.28 3.86 5.74
CA GLN A 293 -14.73 3.52 4.39
C GLN A 293 -14.39 4.61 3.40
N PHE A 294 -13.64 4.25 2.37
CA PHE A 294 -13.37 5.07 1.20
C PHE A 294 -14.20 4.54 0.03
N ARG A 295 -15.32 5.21 -0.26
CA ARG A 295 -16.25 4.78 -1.32
C ARG A 295 -15.74 5.07 -2.72
N GLN A 296 -14.88 6.07 -2.86
CA GLN A 296 -14.23 6.47 -4.10
C GLN A 296 -12.72 6.59 -3.85
N LYS A 297 -12.01 7.41 -4.62
CA LYS A 297 -10.56 7.53 -4.56
C LYS A 297 -10.09 8.02 -3.20
N ALA A 298 -9.05 7.40 -2.66
CA ALA A 298 -8.31 7.85 -1.49
C ALA A 298 -6.87 8.21 -1.93
N ASP A 299 -6.53 9.50 -1.88
CA ASP A 299 -5.26 10.03 -2.35
C ASP A 299 -4.35 10.41 -1.17
N PHE A 300 -3.34 9.61 -0.91
CA PHE A 300 -2.27 9.82 0.08
C PHE A 300 -0.93 10.13 -0.58
N ILE A 301 -0.93 10.54 -1.85
CA ILE A 301 0.31 10.76 -2.62
C ILE A 301 1.17 11.81 -1.92
N ALA A 302 2.48 11.53 -1.84
CA ALA A 302 3.48 12.39 -1.22
C ALA A 302 3.19 12.78 0.25
N SER A 303 2.31 12.05 0.94
CA SER A 303 2.06 12.26 2.36
C SER A 303 3.28 11.87 3.20
N HIS A 304 3.48 12.58 4.32
CA HIS A 304 4.55 12.34 5.28
C HIS A 304 3.96 12.05 6.65
N ILE A 305 4.12 10.81 7.12
CA ILE A 305 3.63 10.37 8.43
C ILE A 305 4.84 10.01 9.29
N GLY A 306 5.12 10.83 10.29
CA GLY A 306 6.21 10.64 11.25
C GLY A 306 5.95 9.52 12.26
N GLY A 307 4.69 9.16 12.49
CA GLY A 307 4.28 8.00 13.30
C GLY A 307 3.86 6.79 12.46
N LEU A 308 2.87 6.06 12.96
CA LEU A 308 2.24 4.96 12.24
C LEU A 308 1.09 5.49 11.37
N LEU A 309 1.01 5.01 10.14
CA LEU A 309 -0.22 5.05 9.35
C LEU A 309 -0.99 3.75 9.63
N ASP A 310 -2.05 3.86 10.42
CA ASP A 310 -2.94 2.75 10.78
C ASP A 310 -4.19 2.77 9.89
N LEU A 311 -4.32 1.76 9.05
CA LEU A 311 -5.44 1.51 8.15
C LEU A 311 -6.08 0.14 8.45
N ALA A 312 -5.89 -0.42 9.65
CA ALA A 312 -6.47 -1.72 10.01
C ALA A 312 -7.99 -1.73 9.80
N GLN A 313 -8.54 -2.78 9.20
CA GLN A 313 -9.95 -2.90 8.77
C GLN A 313 -10.47 -1.87 7.77
N ALA A 314 -9.68 -0.87 7.35
CA ALA A 314 -10.16 0.12 6.40
C ALA A 314 -10.58 -0.53 5.07
N ARG A 315 -11.66 -0.02 4.49
CA ARG A 315 -12.20 -0.52 3.22
C ARG A 315 -12.03 0.52 2.12
N PHE A 316 -11.35 0.13 1.05
CA PHE A 316 -11.13 0.94 -0.13
C PHE A 316 -11.97 0.37 -1.28
N ASP A 317 -13.17 0.92 -1.47
CA ASP A 317 -14.04 0.57 -2.61
C ASP A 317 -13.54 1.25 -3.91
N GLY A 318 -12.88 2.42 -3.81
CA GLY A 318 -12.20 3.10 -4.90
C GLY A 318 -10.67 3.05 -4.80
N ASP A 319 -9.98 3.66 -5.77
CA ASP A 319 -8.52 3.62 -5.89
C ASP A 319 -7.82 4.15 -4.64
N ALA A 320 -6.84 3.40 -4.14
CA ALA A 320 -6.02 3.80 -2.99
C ALA A 320 -4.61 4.15 -3.46
N LEU A 321 -4.25 5.43 -3.42
CA LEU A 321 -3.02 5.97 -3.98
C LEU A 321 -2.08 6.44 -2.87
N PHE A 322 -0.98 5.73 -2.64
CA PHE A 322 0.04 6.04 -1.63
C PHE A 322 1.38 6.43 -2.26
N ARG A 323 1.40 6.75 -3.55
CA ARG A 323 2.64 6.95 -4.31
C ARG A 323 3.55 8.00 -3.65
N GLY A 324 4.79 7.61 -3.35
CA GLY A 324 5.79 8.49 -2.73
C GLY A 324 5.48 8.88 -1.28
N ALA A 325 4.52 8.22 -0.63
CA ALA A 325 4.27 8.44 0.80
C ALA A 325 5.47 7.96 1.63
N THR A 326 5.82 8.72 2.67
CA THR A 326 6.92 8.42 3.58
C THR A 326 6.38 8.16 4.97
N LEU A 327 6.63 6.95 5.49
CA LEU A 327 6.05 6.44 6.73
C LEU A 327 7.18 6.13 7.71
N GLN A 328 7.58 7.10 8.53
CA GLN A 328 8.80 6.96 9.34
C GLN A 328 8.73 5.76 10.29
N ARG A 329 7.63 5.59 11.04
CA ARG A 329 7.50 4.42 11.92
C ARG A 329 6.91 3.21 11.22
N GLY A 330 5.91 3.38 10.35
CA GLY A 330 5.36 2.19 9.72
C GLY A 330 3.98 2.30 9.13
N LEU A 331 3.58 1.18 8.51
CA LEU A 331 2.29 0.94 7.89
C LEU A 331 1.60 -0.24 8.58
N VAL A 332 0.42 0.00 9.13
CA VAL A 332 -0.41 -1.04 9.74
C VAL A 332 -1.67 -1.18 8.91
N LEU A 333 -1.80 -2.27 8.14
CA LEU A 333 -3.03 -2.60 7.41
C LEU A 333 -3.84 -3.69 8.11
N SER A 334 -3.33 -4.25 9.19
CA SER A 334 -3.96 -5.35 9.89
C SER A 334 -3.60 -5.34 11.36
N TRP A 335 -4.48 -5.87 12.18
CA TRP A 335 -4.20 -6.13 13.59
C TRP A 335 -4.82 -7.47 14.01
N ARG A 336 -4.12 -8.16 14.91
CA ARG A 336 -4.57 -9.42 15.53
C ARG A 336 -4.65 -9.20 17.04
N PRO A 337 -5.86 -9.14 17.65
CA PRO A 337 -5.99 -9.09 19.09
C PRO A 337 -5.54 -10.41 19.71
N ALA A 338 -4.72 -10.34 20.76
CA ALA A 338 -4.22 -11.52 21.46
C ALA A 338 -5.34 -12.41 22.03
N VAL A 339 -6.51 -11.83 22.32
CA VAL A 339 -7.62 -12.53 22.98
C VAL A 339 -8.44 -13.39 22.00
N THR A 340 -8.74 -12.87 20.81
CA THR A 340 -9.61 -13.57 19.84
C THR A 340 -8.82 -14.33 18.77
N GLY A 341 -7.57 -13.92 18.49
CA GLY A 341 -6.77 -14.43 17.38
C GLY A 341 -7.30 -14.06 15.98
N ALA A 342 -8.48 -13.43 15.89
CA ALA A 342 -9.09 -13.01 14.64
C ALA A 342 -8.24 -11.92 13.96
N VAL A 343 -8.05 -12.03 12.65
CA VAL A 343 -7.31 -11.04 11.85
C VAL A 343 -8.27 -9.97 11.37
N PHE A 344 -7.96 -8.73 11.71
CA PHE A 344 -8.72 -7.57 11.33
C PHE A 344 -7.92 -6.75 10.33
N ALA A 345 -8.10 -7.05 9.05
CA ALA A 345 -7.29 -6.55 7.95
C ALA A 345 -8.05 -5.59 7.03
N ALA A 346 -7.31 -4.69 6.39
CA ALA A 346 -7.80 -3.81 5.35
C ALA A 346 -8.24 -4.60 4.11
N GLU A 347 -9.20 -4.03 3.36
CA GLU A 347 -9.71 -4.59 2.12
C GLU A 347 -9.58 -3.57 0.99
N PHE A 348 -8.86 -3.92 -0.07
CA PHE A 348 -8.67 -3.09 -1.26
C PHE A 348 -9.43 -3.69 -2.43
N ARG A 349 -10.56 -3.08 -2.80
CA ARG A 349 -11.46 -3.60 -3.85
C ARG A 349 -11.13 -3.05 -5.24
N ALA A 350 -10.53 -1.85 -5.29
CA ALA A 350 -9.99 -1.26 -6.49
C ALA A 350 -8.45 -1.26 -6.46
N ARG A 351 -7.81 -0.54 -7.38
CA ARG A 351 -6.36 -0.49 -7.53
C ARG A 351 -5.70 0.08 -6.28
N ALA A 352 -4.63 -0.57 -5.82
CA ALA A 352 -3.79 -0.07 -4.73
C ALA A 352 -2.38 0.26 -5.26
N ASP A 353 -1.96 1.52 -5.14
CA ASP A 353 -0.69 2.03 -5.66
C ASP A 353 0.21 2.53 -4.52
N PHE A 354 1.13 1.67 -4.07
CA PHE A 354 2.16 1.94 -3.06
C PHE A 354 3.52 2.25 -3.68
N ARG A 355 3.59 2.70 -4.95
CA ARG A 355 4.88 2.96 -5.59
C ARG A 355 5.72 3.97 -4.84
N ASN A 356 7.02 3.71 -4.73
CA ASN A 356 7.96 4.58 -4.01
C ASN A 356 7.62 4.83 -2.54
N VAL A 357 6.77 3.99 -1.91
CA VAL A 357 6.53 4.07 -0.47
C VAL A 357 7.78 3.65 0.29
N GLN A 358 8.05 4.35 1.39
CA GLN A 358 9.16 4.06 2.30
C GLN A 358 8.61 3.87 3.71
N ALA A 359 8.95 2.76 4.37
CA ALA A 359 8.61 2.55 5.77
C ALA A 359 9.73 1.95 6.61
N GLY A 360 9.91 2.49 7.83
CA GLY A 360 11.10 2.28 8.66
C GLY A 360 10.99 1.15 9.70
N GLU A 361 10.06 1.23 10.66
CA GLU A 361 10.12 0.39 11.88
C GLU A 361 9.13 -0.79 11.90
N ARG A 362 7.98 -0.69 11.23
CA ARG A 362 6.90 -1.69 11.32
C ARG A 362 6.04 -1.75 10.06
N VAL A 363 5.77 -2.96 9.59
CA VAL A 363 4.83 -3.20 8.49
C VAL A 363 3.97 -4.42 8.83
N GLU A 364 2.65 -4.23 8.86
CA GLU A 364 1.70 -5.30 9.20
C GLU A 364 0.62 -5.45 8.13
N LEU A 365 0.71 -6.52 7.35
CA LEU A 365 -0.14 -6.77 6.18
C LEU A 365 -0.97 -8.05 6.32
N ALA A 366 -0.97 -8.68 7.49
CA ALA A 366 -1.55 -10.00 7.69
C ALA A 366 -3.05 -10.04 7.31
N GLY A 367 -3.45 -11.03 6.50
CA GLY A 367 -4.85 -11.23 6.09
C GLY A 367 -5.43 -10.19 5.13
N VAL A 368 -4.62 -9.22 4.66
CA VAL A 368 -5.09 -8.19 3.72
C VAL A 368 -5.50 -8.84 2.40
N THR A 369 -6.59 -8.33 1.80
CA THR A 369 -7.06 -8.79 0.49
C THR A 369 -7.04 -7.66 -0.53
N PHE A 370 -6.34 -7.88 -1.63
CA PHE A 370 -6.32 -7.04 -2.82
C PHE A 370 -7.14 -7.72 -3.92
N HIS A 371 -8.31 -7.17 -4.23
CA HIS A 371 -9.20 -7.71 -5.28
C HIS A 371 -8.82 -7.23 -6.68
N ASP A 372 -8.18 -6.06 -6.78
CA ASP A 372 -7.58 -5.57 -8.02
C ASP A 372 -6.04 -5.61 -7.92
N THR A 373 -5.38 -4.97 -8.88
CA THR A 373 -3.92 -4.85 -8.97
C THR A 373 -3.35 -4.09 -7.78
N ALA A 374 -2.28 -4.63 -7.20
CA ALA A 374 -1.51 -4.00 -6.13
C ALA A 374 -0.08 -3.71 -6.62
N ASN A 375 0.33 -2.45 -6.56
CA ASN A 375 1.64 -2.02 -7.03
C ASN A 375 2.49 -1.52 -5.86
N PHE A 376 3.64 -2.15 -5.63
CA PHE A 376 4.66 -1.80 -4.65
C PHE A 376 6.03 -1.59 -5.34
N ASP A 377 6.03 -1.11 -6.58
CA ASP A 377 7.26 -0.87 -7.33
C ASP A 377 8.11 0.20 -6.66
N ALA A 378 9.43 0.01 -6.66
CA ALA A 378 10.41 0.90 -6.07
C ALA A 378 10.16 1.23 -4.58
N THR A 379 9.45 0.36 -3.84
CA THR A 379 9.29 0.52 -2.40
C THR A 379 10.58 0.21 -1.65
N LYS A 380 10.78 0.87 -0.50
CA LYS A 380 11.89 0.60 0.41
C LYS A 380 11.35 0.21 1.78
N TRP A 381 11.73 -0.98 2.24
CA TRP A 381 11.29 -1.53 3.52
C TRP A 381 12.50 -1.86 4.38
N ASP A 382 12.75 -1.06 5.41
CA ASP A 382 13.89 -1.27 6.32
C ASP A 382 13.64 -2.44 7.30
N VAL A 383 12.44 -3.01 7.27
CA VAL A 383 11.97 -4.15 8.07
C VAL A 383 11.61 -5.36 7.20
N PRO A 384 11.57 -6.58 7.76
CA PRO A 384 11.10 -7.76 7.04
C PRO A 384 9.67 -7.56 6.52
N LEU A 385 9.47 -7.80 5.23
CA LEU A 385 8.15 -7.69 4.61
C LEU A 385 7.46 -9.05 4.61
N VAL A 386 6.50 -9.25 5.52
CA VAL A 386 5.82 -10.55 5.70
C VAL A 386 4.39 -10.48 5.17
N PHE A 387 4.11 -11.26 4.13
CA PHE A 387 2.78 -11.43 3.53
C PHE A 387 2.07 -12.64 4.12
N ASP A 388 1.75 -12.58 5.41
CA ASP A 388 1.03 -13.65 6.10
C ASP A 388 -0.47 -13.65 5.75
N GLU A 389 -0.98 -14.74 5.16
CA GLU A 389 -2.39 -14.88 4.75
C GLU A 389 -2.91 -13.79 3.78
N VAL A 390 -2.01 -13.12 3.06
CA VAL A 390 -2.37 -12.05 2.11
C VAL A 390 -2.87 -12.64 0.81
N ARG A 391 -3.92 -12.04 0.22
CA ARG A 391 -4.53 -12.50 -1.03
C ARG A 391 -4.46 -11.44 -2.12
N PHE A 392 -3.91 -11.81 -3.28
CA PHE A 392 -3.84 -10.99 -4.48
C PHE A 392 -4.64 -11.62 -5.61
N ARG A 393 -5.80 -11.06 -5.97
CA ARG A 393 -6.69 -11.65 -6.99
C ARG A 393 -6.27 -11.36 -8.44
N LYS A 394 -5.80 -10.15 -8.74
CA LYS A 394 -5.33 -9.76 -10.09
C LYS A 394 -3.82 -9.68 -10.23
N GLY A 395 -3.08 -10.02 -9.18
CA GLY A 395 -1.62 -9.99 -9.15
C GLY A 395 -1.02 -8.78 -8.43
N ALA A 396 0.29 -8.83 -8.24
CA ALA A 396 1.06 -7.81 -7.55
C ALA A 396 2.38 -7.51 -8.28
N SER A 397 2.82 -6.26 -8.22
CA SER A 397 4.14 -5.85 -8.73
C SER A 397 4.96 -5.26 -7.58
N LEU A 398 6.20 -5.73 -7.43
CA LEU A 398 7.21 -5.22 -6.51
C LEU A 398 8.51 -4.96 -7.29
N ALA A 399 8.40 -4.45 -8.52
CA ALA A 399 9.54 -4.25 -9.40
C ALA A 399 10.47 -3.17 -8.81
N GLY A 400 11.76 -3.45 -8.71
CA GLY A 400 12.73 -2.53 -8.12
C GLY A 400 12.57 -2.31 -6.61
N ALA A 401 11.76 -3.13 -5.92
CA ALA A 401 11.63 -3.02 -4.46
C ALA A 401 12.92 -3.40 -3.74
N ALA A 402 13.25 -2.69 -2.66
CA ALA A 402 14.41 -2.94 -1.82
C ALA A 402 13.97 -3.40 -0.42
N CYS A 403 14.29 -4.65 -0.08
CA CYS A 403 13.95 -5.29 1.18
C CYS A 403 15.22 -5.88 1.84
N PRO A 404 16.08 -5.04 2.44
CA PRO A 404 17.35 -5.47 3.05
C PRO A 404 17.24 -6.51 4.16
N GLN A 405 16.08 -6.64 4.81
CA GLN A 405 15.85 -7.68 5.84
C GLN A 405 15.17 -8.95 5.29
N GLY A 406 14.77 -8.93 4.01
CA GLY A 406 14.08 -10.04 3.35
C GLY A 406 12.58 -9.84 3.19
N ALA A 407 11.98 -10.73 2.39
CA ALA A 407 10.54 -10.77 2.14
C ALA A 407 10.03 -12.21 2.23
N ASP A 408 8.90 -12.38 2.91
CA ASP A 408 8.26 -13.67 3.16
C ASP A 408 6.88 -13.74 2.51
N PHE A 409 6.75 -14.63 1.52
CA PHE A 409 5.53 -14.88 0.76
C PHE A 409 4.94 -16.27 1.05
N SER A 410 5.42 -16.98 2.08
CA SER A 410 5.12 -18.40 2.29
C SER A 410 3.62 -18.70 2.47
N ASN A 411 2.90 -17.76 3.10
CA ASN A 411 1.46 -17.84 3.38
C ASN A 411 0.62 -16.90 2.50
N ALA A 412 1.22 -16.30 1.47
CA ALA A 412 0.51 -15.44 0.53
C ALA A 412 -0.12 -16.28 -0.60
N ARG A 413 -1.26 -15.81 -1.12
CA ARG A 413 -1.94 -16.43 -2.27
C ARG A 413 -2.05 -15.44 -3.43
N PHE A 414 -1.54 -15.84 -4.59
CA PHE A 414 -1.58 -15.06 -5.82
C PHE A 414 -2.45 -15.77 -6.86
N GLU A 415 -3.60 -15.20 -7.22
CA GLU A 415 -4.45 -15.70 -8.31
C GLU A 415 -4.06 -15.05 -9.67
N GLY A 416 -3.22 -14.01 -9.63
CA GLY A 416 -2.65 -13.31 -10.79
C GLY A 416 -1.12 -13.30 -10.78
N PRO A 417 -0.48 -12.56 -11.72
CA PRO A 417 0.97 -12.52 -11.83
C PRO A 417 1.66 -11.86 -10.63
N LEU A 418 2.87 -12.31 -10.31
CA LEU A 418 3.75 -11.70 -9.32
C LEU A 418 5.02 -11.20 -10.01
N ASN A 419 5.21 -9.88 -10.04
CA ASN A 419 6.41 -9.28 -10.60
C ASN A 419 7.40 -8.85 -9.51
N LEU A 420 8.57 -9.49 -9.48
CA LEU A 420 9.69 -9.17 -8.59
C LEU A 420 10.92 -8.71 -9.39
N SER A 421 10.76 -8.22 -10.63
CA SER A 421 11.89 -7.82 -11.48
C SER A 421 12.75 -6.73 -10.82
N GLU A 422 14.07 -6.81 -10.96
CA GLU A 422 15.03 -5.80 -10.47
C GLU A 422 14.96 -5.50 -8.96
N SER A 423 14.30 -6.35 -8.18
CA SER A 423 14.18 -6.20 -6.73
C SER A 423 15.42 -6.74 -5.98
N THR A 424 15.61 -6.27 -4.75
CA THR A 424 16.73 -6.69 -3.89
C THR A 424 16.21 -7.21 -2.55
N PHE A 425 16.64 -8.42 -2.18
CA PHE A 425 16.29 -9.08 -0.93
C PHE A 425 17.55 -9.60 -0.25
N ARG A 426 17.54 -9.70 1.09
CA ARG A 426 18.51 -10.54 1.80
C ARG A 426 18.07 -12.00 1.79
N THR A 427 16.89 -12.25 2.34
CA THR A 427 16.23 -13.56 2.31
C THR A 427 14.95 -13.45 1.52
N LEU A 428 14.80 -14.29 0.48
CA LEU A 428 13.56 -14.44 -0.26
C LEU A 428 12.93 -15.78 0.13
N ARG A 429 11.79 -15.73 0.82
CA ARG A 429 11.03 -16.93 1.17
C ARG A 429 9.82 -17.05 0.25
N LEU A 430 9.83 -18.09 -0.57
CA LEU A 430 8.70 -18.49 -1.38
C LEU A 430 8.24 -19.86 -0.87
N THR A 431 6.94 -20.12 -0.89
CA THR A 431 6.35 -21.47 -0.67
C THR A 431 6.36 -22.06 0.75
N ALA A 432 5.19 -22.53 1.19
CA ALA A 432 5.02 -23.73 2.01
C ALA A 432 3.88 -24.67 1.50
N GLN A 433 3.23 -24.35 0.37
CA GLN A 433 2.04 -25.05 -0.14
C GLN A 433 2.13 -25.35 -1.64
N ASP A 434 1.48 -26.44 -2.08
CA ASP A 434 1.55 -26.99 -3.45
C ASP A 434 0.96 -26.08 -4.56
N LYS A 435 0.13 -25.08 -4.22
CA LYS A 435 -0.51 -24.15 -5.18
C LYS A 435 -0.64 -22.73 -4.64
N TRP A 436 0.48 -22.04 -4.51
CA TRP A 436 0.56 -20.69 -3.94
C TRP A 436 0.41 -19.56 -4.99
N THR A 437 0.61 -19.87 -6.28
CA THR A 437 0.37 -18.95 -7.41
C THR A 437 -0.37 -19.64 -8.54
N ASP A 438 -1.40 -18.99 -9.10
CA ASP A 438 -2.05 -19.38 -10.36
C ASP A 438 -1.48 -18.59 -11.57
N GLY A 439 -0.76 -17.49 -11.30
CA GLY A 439 -0.13 -16.63 -12.31
C GLY A 439 1.39 -16.80 -12.43
N PRO A 440 2.01 -16.26 -13.49
CA PRO A 440 3.45 -16.33 -13.68
C PRO A 440 4.22 -15.47 -12.66
N ILE A 441 5.40 -15.94 -12.27
CA ILE A 441 6.34 -15.19 -11.42
C ILE A 441 7.48 -14.65 -12.27
N GLU A 442 7.74 -13.35 -12.16
CA GLU A 442 8.84 -12.67 -12.85
C GLU A 442 9.93 -12.29 -11.85
N LEU A 443 11.18 -12.71 -12.13
CA LEU A 443 12.35 -12.50 -11.26
C LEU A 443 13.57 -11.97 -12.02
N ARG A 444 13.40 -11.51 -13.27
CA ARG A 444 14.49 -10.93 -14.07
C ARG A 444 15.17 -9.78 -13.32
N GLY A 445 16.49 -9.86 -13.18
CA GLY A 445 17.28 -8.84 -12.48
C GLY A 445 17.15 -8.85 -10.95
N ALA A 446 16.31 -9.72 -10.37
CA ALA A 446 16.17 -9.80 -8.92
C ALA A 446 17.45 -10.34 -8.25
N THR A 447 17.74 -9.84 -7.05
CA THR A 447 18.91 -10.23 -6.27
C THR A 447 18.52 -10.69 -4.87
N TYR A 448 19.10 -11.80 -4.41
CA TYR A 448 18.87 -12.37 -3.09
C TYR A 448 20.11 -13.15 -2.62
N GLU A 449 20.41 -13.08 -1.31
CA GLU A 449 21.53 -13.81 -0.69
C GLU A 449 21.11 -15.21 -0.23
N HIS A 450 19.89 -15.33 0.32
CA HIS A 450 19.33 -16.58 0.82
C HIS A 450 17.96 -16.84 0.16
N PHE A 451 17.71 -18.11 -0.17
CA PHE A 451 16.44 -18.56 -0.74
C PHE A 451 15.89 -19.73 0.07
N GLU A 452 14.67 -19.57 0.59
CA GLU A 452 13.93 -20.62 1.29
C GLU A 452 12.65 -20.91 0.52
N GLY A 453 12.39 -22.20 0.23
CA GLY A 453 11.23 -22.60 -0.56
C GLY A 453 11.40 -23.91 -1.33
N SER A 454 10.28 -24.39 -1.86
CA SER A 454 10.20 -25.54 -2.78
C SER A 454 10.67 -25.12 -4.16
N VAL A 455 11.81 -25.68 -4.57
CA VAL A 455 12.40 -25.44 -5.89
C VAL A 455 11.47 -25.94 -7.00
N ASP A 456 10.84 -27.10 -6.82
CA ASP A 456 9.91 -27.67 -7.82
C ASP A 456 8.73 -26.73 -8.09
N ALA A 457 8.09 -26.21 -7.04
CA ALA A 457 6.96 -25.29 -7.17
C ALA A 457 7.36 -23.98 -7.86
N VAL A 458 8.57 -23.52 -7.61
CA VAL A 458 9.13 -22.32 -8.22
C VAL A 458 9.45 -22.55 -9.71
N LEU A 459 9.98 -23.72 -10.06
CA LEU A 459 10.25 -24.12 -11.44
C LEU A 459 8.98 -24.31 -12.29
N GLU A 460 7.91 -24.87 -11.70
CA GLU A 460 6.59 -24.98 -12.33
C GLU A 460 5.92 -23.61 -12.56
N GLY A 461 6.02 -22.69 -11.60
CA GLY A 461 5.48 -21.33 -11.71
C GLY A 461 6.21 -20.44 -12.73
N PHE A 462 7.44 -20.81 -13.10
CA PHE A 462 8.22 -20.13 -14.13
C PHE A 462 7.85 -20.60 -15.54
N THR A 463 6.70 -20.14 -16.03
CA THR A 463 6.25 -20.38 -17.41
C THR A 463 7.20 -19.82 -18.49
N GLY A 464 8.20 -19.00 -18.11
CA GLY A 464 9.22 -18.46 -19.01
C GLY A 464 10.55 -18.07 -18.34
N ALA A 465 11.01 -18.79 -17.31
CA ALA A 465 12.27 -18.45 -16.62
C ALA A 465 13.45 -18.34 -17.60
N ASN A 466 14.03 -17.13 -17.63
CA ASN A 466 15.19 -16.79 -18.43
C ASN A 466 16.47 -17.42 -17.81
N ARG A 467 17.46 -17.73 -18.64
CA ARG A 467 18.74 -18.37 -18.26
C ARG A 467 19.41 -17.70 -17.05
N GLN A 468 19.32 -16.38 -16.95
CA GLN A 468 19.87 -15.60 -15.85
C GLN A 468 19.23 -15.93 -14.49
N VAL A 469 17.91 -16.11 -14.45
CA VAL A 469 17.16 -16.41 -13.22
C VAL A 469 17.56 -17.78 -12.69
N LEU A 470 17.59 -18.79 -13.57
CA LEU A 470 17.97 -20.16 -13.20
C LEU A 470 19.43 -20.25 -12.74
N THR A 471 20.34 -19.52 -13.40
CA THR A 471 21.76 -19.51 -13.03
C THR A 471 21.99 -18.88 -11.67
N ARG A 472 21.27 -17.80 -11.34
CA ARG A 472 21.36 -17.17 -10.03
C ARG A 472 20.77 -18.07 -8.94
N LEU A 473 19.62 -18.68 -9.18
CA LEU A 473 19.01 -19.64 -8.25
C LEU A 473 19.94 -20.83 -7.98
N GLU A 474 20.53 -21.42 -9.02
CA GLU A 474 21.54 -22.49 -8.89
C GLU A 474 22.71 -22.06 -8.01
N LYS A 475 23.31 -20.89 -8.28
CA LYS A 475 24.47 -20.38 -7.55
C LYS A 475 24.17 -20.17 -6.07
N VAL A 476 23.00 -19.59 -5.75
CA VAL A 476 22.56 -19.37 -4.37
C VAL A 476 22.31 -20.70 -3.64
N LEU A 477 21.64 -21.68 -4.29
CA LEU A 477 21.42 -23.01 -3.71
C LEU A 477 22.73 -23.74 -3.40
N ARG A 478 23.72 -23.68 -4.30
CA ARG A 478 25.07 -24.24 -4.07
C ARG A 478 25.76 -23.57 -2.88
N GLN A 479 25.69 -22.24 -2.78
CA GLN A 479 26.28 -21.50 -1.66
C GLN A 479 25.64 -21.85 -0.30
N MET A 480 24.36 -22.23 -0.31
CA MET A 480 23.65 -22.69 0.89
C MET A 480 23.88 -24.18 1.22
N GLY A 481 24.65 -24.93 0.42
CA GLY A 481 24.89 -26.36 0.61
C GLY A 481 23.72 -27.27 0.19
N ARG A 482 22.73 -26.75 -0.54
CA ARG A 482 21.59 -27.51 -1.10
C ARG A 482 21.94 -28.03 -2.50
N ASP A 483 23.02 -28.82 -2.58
CA ASP A 483 23.60 -29.27 -3.86
C ASP A 483 22.64 -30.12 -4.72
N ASP A 484 21.84 -31.00 -4.09
CA ASP A 484 20.89 -31.86 -4.80
C ASP A 484 19.81 -31.05 -5.55
N GLU A 485 19.32 -29.98 -4.92
CA GLU A 485 18.32 -29.09 -5.51
C GLU A 485 18.93 -28.15 -6.56
N ALA A 486 20.16 -27.67 -6.32
CA ALA A 486 20.90 -26.91 -7.32
C ALA A 486 21.11 -27.73 -8.60
N ASP A 487 21.38 -29.03 -8.46
CA ASP A 487 21.54 -29.95 -9.58
C ASP A 487 20.20 -30.17 -10.33
N GLN A 488 19.05 -30.14 -9.65
CA GLN A 488 17.73 -30.14 -10.33
C GLN A 488 17.53 -28.89 -11.18
N VAL A 489 17.81 -27.70 -10.64
CA VAL A 489 17.72 -26.42 -11.37
C VAL A 489 18.67 -26.42 -12.58
N TYR A 490 19.89 -26.94 -12.39
CA TYR A 490 20.87 -27.10 -13.47
C TYR A 490 20.33 -27.99 -14.59
N LEU A 491 19.73 -29.13 -14.26
CA LEU A 491 19.16 -30.07 -15.24
C LEU A 491 17.97 -29.46 -15.98
N GLU A 492 17.11 -28.72 -15.29
CA GLU A 492 16.01 -27.98 -15.92
C GLU A 492 16.51 -26.93 -16.91
N ARG A 493 17.53 -26.13 -16.53
CA ARG A 493 18.15 -25.16 -17.43
C ARG A 493 18.65 -25.83 -18.71
N GLN A 494 19.38 -26.94 -18.58
CA GLN A 494 19.88 -27.70 -19.73
C GLN A 494 18.76 -28.28 -20.60
N ARG A 495 17.64 -28.71 -20.01
CA ARG A 495 16.47 -29.17 -20.80
C ARG A 495 15.87 -28.03 -21.62
N ARG A 496 15.75 -26.83 -21.05
CA ARG A 496 15.20 -25.64 -21.73
C ARG A 496 16.14 -25.15 -22.84
N GLU A 497 17.46 -25.13 -22.59
CA GLU A 497 18.49 -24.80 -23.60
C GLU A 497 18.39 -25.71 -24.84
N ARG A 498 18.08 -26.99 -24.68
CA ARG A 498 17.86 -27.88 -25.84
C ARG A 498 16.67 -27.46 -26.70
N VAL A 499 15.58 -26.99 -26.10
CA VAL A 499 14.40 -26.56 -26.87
C VAL A 499 14.72 -25.26 -27.62
N GLU A 500 15.47 -24.36 -27.00
CA GLU A 500 15.92 -23.11 -27.60
C GLU A 500 16.91 -23.36 -28.75
N ASN A 501 17.95 -24.16 -28.55
CA ASN A 501 18.94 -24.51 -29.58
C ASN A 501 18.30 -25.23 -30.78
N TRP A 502 17.23 -26.00 -30.55
CA TRP A 502 16.44 -26.59 -31.63
C TRP A 502 15.69 -25.52 -32.44
N ASN A 503 15.04 -24.58 -31.76
CA ASN A 503 14.28 -23.50 -32.39
C ASN A 503 15.19 -22.51 -33.15
N GLU A 504 16.38 -22.22 -32.63
CA GLU A 504 17.39 -21.35 -33.26
C GLU A 504 18.17 -22.03 -34.41
N ARG A 505 17.83 -23.29 -34.75
CA ARG A 505 18.50 -24.12 -35.78
C ARG A 505 19.98 -24.40 -35.50
N SER A 506 20.41 -24.29 -34.24
CA SER A 506 21.74 -24.69 -33.76
C SER A 506 21.82 -26.21 -33.58
N PHE A 507 21.65 -26.95 -34.69
CA PHE A 507 21.57 -28.42 -34.69
C PHE A 507 22.80 -29.09 -34.08
N GLY A 508 24.00 -28.51 -34.25
CA GLY A 508 25.23 -29.05 -33.67
C GLY A 508 25.18 -29.07 -32.15
N GLU A 509 24.94 -27.91 -31.52
CA GLU A 509 24.85 -27.80 -30.06
C GLU A 509 23.68 -28.61 -29.49
N TRP A 510 22.59 -28.71 -30.23
CA TRP A 510 21.47 -29.57 -29.86
C TRP A 510 21.84 -31.05 -29.83
N ILE A 511 22.48 -31.58 -30.89
CA ILE A 511 22.92 -32.98 -30.95
C ILE A 511 23.89 -33.28 -29.81
N PHE A 512 24.86 -32.40 -29.56
CA PHE A 512 25.79 -32.54 -28.44
C PHE A 512 25.07 -32.51 -27.08
N GLY A 513 24.13 -31.59 -26.87
CA GLY A 513 23.35 -31.50 -25.63
C GLY A 513 22.46 -32.74 -25.39
N VAL A 514 21.91 -33.35 -26.45
CA VAL A 514 21.15 -34.59 -26.35
C VAL A 514 22.06 -35.78 -26.01
N LEU A 515 23.19 -35.93 -26.70
CA LEU A 515 24.18 -36.97 -26.41
C LEU A 515 24.73 -36.84 -24.99
N TYR A 516 25.11 -35.64 -24.57
CA TYR A 516 25.65 -35.38 -23.23
C TYR A 516 24.61 -35.62 -22.12
N GLY A 517 23.37 -35.20 -22.34
CA GLY A 517 22.27 -35.45 -21.42
C GLY A 517 21.90 -36.94 -21.29
N THR A 518 21.90 -37.69 -22.40
CA THR A 518 21.57 -39.12 -22.41
C THR A 518 22.69 -40.00 -21.83
N LEU A 519 23.95 -39.69 -22.16
CA LEU A 519 25.11 -40.48 -21.75
C LEU A 519 25.58 -40.18 -20.32
N GLY A 520 25.57 -38.90 -19.90
CA GLY A 520 26.17 -38.45 -18.64
C GLY A 520 25.25 -37.71 -17.69
N ASN A 521 23.96 -37.53 -18.04
CA ASN A 521 23.02 -36.70 -17.28
C ASN A 521 23.61 -35.32 -16.94
N TYR A 522 24.29 -34.73 -17.92
CA TYR A 522 24.99 -33.44 -17.80
C TYR A 522 26.08 -33.38 -16.71
N GLY A 523 26.66 -34.51 -16.30
CA GLY A 523 27.75 -34.53 -15.31
C GLY A 523 27.29 -34.61 -13.86
N VAL A 524 25.98 -34.55 -13.59
CA VAL A 524 25.40 -34.70 -12.23
C VAL A 524 25.57 -36.14 -11.71
N ARG A 525 25.56 -37.14 -12.60
CA ARG A 525 25.66 -38.57 -12.25
C ARG A 525 26.70 -39.28 -13.13
N PRO A 526 28.01 -39.08 -12.89
CA PRO A 526 29.08 -39.57 -13.77
C PRO A 526 29.12 -41.10 -13.90
N TYR A 527 28.55 -41.84 -12.94
CA TYR A 527 28.47 -43.31 -13.02
C TYR A 527 27.70 -43.83 -14.24
N ARG A 528 26.79 -43.04 -14.83
CA ARG A 528 26.06 -43.45 -16.04
C ARG A 528 26.98 -43.62 -17.24
N LEU A 529 28.03 -42.80 -17.36
CA LEU A 529 29.05 -42.94 -18.40
C LEU A 529 29.84 -44.25 -18.20
N LEU A 530 30.12 -44.62 -16.95
CA LEU A 530 30.80 -45.89 -16.63
C LEU A 530 29.91 -47.09 -16.96
N VAL A 531 28.61 -47.05 -16.62
CA VAL A 531 27.66 -48.11 -16.97
C VAL A 531 27.50 -48.24 -18.49
N PHE A 532 27.37 -47.13 -19.20
CA PHE A 532 27.28 -47.12 -20.66
C PHE A 532 28.55 -47.70 -21.32
N SER A 533 29.73 -47.29 -20.83
CA SER A 533 31.02 -47.85 -21.26
C SER A 533 31.07 -49.35 -21.01
N ALA A 534 30.65 -49.81 -19.82
CA ALA A 534 30.62 -51.22 -19.47
C ALA A 534 29.66 -52.03 -20.36
N VAL A 535 28.49 -51.48 -20.73
CA VAL A 535 27.54 -52.11 -21.65
C VAL A 535 28.12 -52.24 -23.05
N LEU A 536 28.79 -51.20 -23.56
CA LEU A 536 29.43 -51.25 -24.87
C LEU A 536 30.57 -52.27 -24.91
N ILE A 537 31.44 -52.26 -23.91
CA ILE A 537 32.53 -53.24 -23.75
C ILE A 537 31.96 -54.66 -23.65
N TRP A 538 30.86 -54.85 -22.92
CA TRP A 538 30.21 -56.15 -22.81
C TRP A 538 29.59 -56.62 -24.14
N LEU A 539 28.89 -55.73 -24.85
CA LEU A 539 28.33 -56.03 -26.19
C LEU A 539 29.44 -56.35 -27.21
N GLY A 540 30.54 -55.59 -27.18
CA GLY A 540 31.72 -55.84 -28.00
C GLY A 540 32.33 -57.22 -27.73
N SER A 541 32.48 -57.57 -26.44
CA SER A 541 32.92 -58.90 -26.03
C SER A 541 32.02 -60.02 -26.57
N LEU A 542 30.69 -59.85 -26.53
CA LEU A 542 29.75 -60.83 -27.09
C LEU A 542 29.93 -61.02 -28.61
N VAL A 543 30.18 -59.93 -29.33
CA VAL A 543 30.42 -59.98 -30.78
C VAL A 543 31.73 -60.71 -31.09
N PHE A 544 32.81 -60.42 -30.35
CA PHE A 544 34.11 -61.06 -30.56
C PHE A 544 34.16 -62.53 -30.15
N GLN A 545 33.20 -63.01 -29.36
CA GLN A 545 33.01 -64.43 -29.04
C GLN A 545 32.36 -65.23 -30.17
N LEU A 546 31.79 -64.56 -31.19
CA LEU A 546 31.17 -65.24 -32.33
C LEU A 546 32.24 -65.90 -33.22
N PRO A 547 31.97 -67.11 -33.75
CA PRO A 547 32.91 -67.81 -34.60
C PRO A 547 33.18 -66.99 -35.88
N GLY A 548 34.47 -66.74 -36.16
CA GLY A 548 34.90 -65.94 -37.32
C GLY A 548 34.87 -64.42 -37.10
N ALA A 549 34.60 -63.94 -35.88
CA ALA A 549 34.54 -62.51 -35.60
C ALA A 549 35.90 -61.81 -35.47
N VAL A 550 36.97 -62.59 -35.26
CA VAL A 550 38.32 -62.07 -35.02
C VAL A 550 39.34 -62.91 -35.77
N VAL A 551 40.35 -62.25 -36.33
CA VAL A 551 41.40 -62.82 -37.18
C VAL A 551 42.74 -62.56 -36.50
N ARG A 552 43.62 -63.56 -36.47
CA ARG A 552 44.97 -63.43 -35.91
C ARG A 552 45.92 -62.86 -36.96
N LYS A 553 46.71 -61.83 -36.63
CA LYS A 553 47.52 -61.07 -37.61
C LYS A 553 48.68 -61.88 -38.23
N ASP A 554 49.11 -62.95 -37.56
CA ASP A 554 50.33 -63.71 -37.89
C ASP A 554 50.13 -64.91 -38.85
N LYS A 555 48.93 -65.13 -39.41
CA LYS A 555 48.63 -66.29 -40.27
C LYS A 555 47.84 -65.94 -41.54
N PRO A 556 48.10 -66.60 -42.69
CA PRO A 556 47.43 -66.33 -43.97
C PRO A 556 45.93 -66.65 -43.93
N GLN A 557 45.15 -65.82 -44.61
CA GLN A 557 43.71 -65.56 -44.42
C GLN A 557 42.76 -66.75 -44.72
N GLU A 558 43.26 -67.86 -45.28
CA GLU A 558 42.44 -69.00 -45.74
C GLU A 558 42.17 -70.08 -44.67
N GLU A 559 42.91 -70.14 -43.56
CA GLU A 559 42.67 -71.12 -42.46
C GLU A 559 41.82 -70.59 -41.28
N LEU A 560 41.34 -69.34 -41.34
CA LEU A 560 40.92 -68.57 -40.15
C LEU A 560 39.43 -68.67 -39.73
N SER A 561 38.64 -69.58 -40.31
CA SER A 561 37.17 -69.59 -40.12
C SER A 561 36.65 -70.16 -38.79
N THR A 562 37.50 -70.57 -37.84
CA THR A 562 37.05 -71.13 -36.55
C THR A 562 37.82 -70.65 -35.31
N ALA A 563 38.53 -69.53 -35.38
CA ALA A 563 39.15 -68.96 -34.19
C ALA A 563 38.08 -68.46 -33.20
N ARG A 564 38.07 -69.03 -31.99
CA ARG A 564 37.15 -68.68 -30.91
C ARG A 564 37.98 -68.08 -29.78
N LEU A 565 37.81 -66.79 -29.50
CA LEU A 565 38.47 -66.18 -28.35
C LEU A 565 37.86 -66.70 -27.05
N SER A 566 38.70 -66.82 -26.02
CA SER A 566 38.20 -67.03 -24.66
C SER A 566 37.36 -65.83 -24.23
N ARG A 567 36.45 -66.03 -23.27
CA ARG A 567 35.59 -64.95 -22.76
C ARG A 567 36.40 -63.75 -22.25
N TRP A 568 37.57 -64.02 -21.66
CA TRP A 568 38.46 -63.01 -21.12
C TRP A 568 39.25 -62.28 -22.21
N ASP A 569 39.74 -63.00 -23.22
CA ASP A 569 40.46 -62.38 -24.34
C ASP A 569 39.53 -61.52 -25.20
N ALA A 570 38.28 -61.96 -25.41
CA ALA A 570 37.26 -61.19 -26.12
C ALA A 570 36.86 -59.91 -25.36
N LEU A 571 36.81 -59.97 -24.02
CA LEU A 571 36.58 -58.81 -23.18
C LEU A 571 37.79 -57.85 -23.22
N ALA A 572 39.01 -58.37 -23.09
CA ALA A 572 40.24 -57.58 -23.19
C ALA A 572 40.34 -56.88 -24.55
N LEU A 573 40.06 -57.59 -25.65
CA LEU A 573 40.01 -57.01 -26.99
C LEU A 573 38.95 -55.92 -27.11
N SER A 574 37.77 -56.11 -26.51
CA SER A 574 36.73 -55.07 -26.47
C SER A 574 37.09 -53.85 -25.64
N VAL A 575 37.89 -54.00 -24.57
CA VAL A 575 38.44 -52.88 -23.81
C VAL A 575 39.49 -52.14 -24.63
N CYS A 576 40.38 -52.87 -25.33
CA CYS A 576 41.39 -52.27 -26.21
C CYS A 576 40.75 -51.41 -27.31
N TYR A 577 39.75 -51.95 -28.01
CA TYR A 577 39.03 -51.17 -29.04
C TYR A 577 38.26 -49.98 -28.47
N PHE A 578 37.85 -50.00 -27.19
CA PHE A 578 37.11 -48.90 -26.56
C PHE A 578 38.02 -47.83 -25.94
N LEU A 579 39.24 -48.18 -25.51
CA LEU A 579 40.15 -47.18 -24.96
C LEU A 579 40.86 -46.43 -26.10
N PRO A 580 41.03 -45.10 -26.00
CA PRO A 580 41.78 -44.30 -26.97
C PRO A 580 43.30 -44.46 -26.79
N VAL A 581 43.78 -45.67 -26.50
CA VAL A 581 45.19 -45.98 -26.24
C VAL A 581 45.53 -47.27 -26.97
N GLU A 582 46.64 -47.28 -27.69
CA GLU A 582 47.13 -48.47 -28.39
C GLU A 582 47.66 -49.49 -27.38
N PHE A 583 46.99 -50.65 -27.26
CA PHE A 583 47.41 -51.76 -26.42
C PHE A 583 47.98 -52.91 -27.26
N PRO A 584 48.97 -53.68 -26.75
CA PRO A 584 49.66 -54.73 -27.50
C PRO A 584 48.77 -55.92 -27.95
N LEU A 585 47.54 -56.03 -27.42
CA LEU A 585 46.57 -57.04 -27.87
C LEU A 585 46.04 -56.80 -29.30
N GLU A 586 46.02 -55.55 -29.78
CA GLU A 586 45.66 -55.20 -31.17
C GLU A 586 46.72 -55.68 -32.19
N GLU A 587 47.95 -56.00 -31.74
CA GLU A 587 48.98 -56.57 -32.60
C GLU A 587 48.70 -58.05 -32.93
N LEU A 588 48.02 -58.77 -32.05
CA LEU A 588 47.75 -60.20 -32.17
C LEU A 588 46.41 -60.51 -32.83
N TRP A 589 45.36 -59.73 -32.56
CA TRP A 589 43.98 -60.01 -32.95
C TRP A 589 43.28 -58.79 -33.54
N VAL A 590 42.68 -58.94 -34.73
CA VAL A 590 41.95 -57.88 -35.44
C VAL A 590 40.53 -58.33 -35.74
N ALA A 591 39.55 -57.44 -35.61
CA ALA A 591 38.16 -57.74 -35.94
C ALA A 591 37.99 -58.13 -37.42
N GLY A 592 37.27 -59.22 -37.69
CA GLY A 592 37.05 -59.76 -39.03
C GLY A 592 36.20 -58.83 -39.91
N THR A 593 36.57 -58.73 -41.19
CA THR A 593 35.90 -57.87 -42.19
C THR A 593 34.70 -58.54 -42.88
N ALA A 594 34.59 -59.86 -42.78
CA ALA A 594 33.52 -60.64 -43.40
C ALA A 594 32.18 -60.49 -42.64
N PRO A 595 31.04 -60.42 -43.35
CA PRO A 595 29.72 -60.35 -42.72
C PRO A 595 29.34 -61.70 -42.08
N LEU A 596 29.08 -61.69 -40.79
CA LEU A 596 28.56 -62.84 -40.04
C LEU A 596 27.03 -62.78 -39.99
N THR A 597 26.39 -63.90 -40.28
CA THR A 597 24.92 -63.99 -40.18
C THR A 597 24.56 -64.58 -38.82
N VAL A 598 23.98 -63.76 -37.94
CA VAL A 598 23.61 -64.15 -36.58
C VAL A 598 22.09 -64.15 -36.43
N ARG A 599 21.54 -65.22 -35.82
CA ARG A 599 20.15 -65.26 -35.39
C ARG A 599 20.08 -64.88 -33.91
N LEU A 600 19.41 -63.78 -33.61
CA LEU A 600 19.20 -63.32 -32.25
C LEU A 600 18.17 -64.22 -31.53
N PRO A 601 18.31 -64.45 -30.21
CA PRO A 601 17.36 -65.24 -29.44
C PRO A 601 15.96 -64.61 -29.51
N GLY A 602 14.97 -65.35 -30.05
CA GLY A 602 13.57 -64.90 -30.16
C GLY A 602 13.18 -64.17 -31.45
N GLY A 603 14.10 -63.90 -32.39
CA GLY A 603 13.80 -63.21 -33.65
C GLY A 603 13.72 -64.13 -34.87
N LYS A 604 12.69 -63.97 -35.73
CA LYS A 604 12.54 -64.73 -36.98
C LYS A 604 13.46 -64.28 -38.13
N LYS A 605 14.14 -63.13 -38.02
CA LYS A 605 15.04 -62.58 -39.06
C LYS A 605 16.52 -62.76 -38.68
N ALA A 606 17.32 -63.22 -39.64
CA ALA A 606 18.77 -63.29 -39.50
C ALA A 606 19.38 -61.90 -39.77
N VAL A 607 20.29 -61.46 -38.90
CA VAL A 607 20.93 -60.15 -38.98
C VAL A 607 22.37 -60.35 -39.45
N GLN A 608 22.80 -59.59 -40.46
CA GLN A 608 24.20 -59.55 -40.89
C GLN A 608 24.97 -58.54 -40.06
N LEU A 609 25.96 -59.00 -39.31
CA LEU A 609 26.85 -58.19 -38.49
C LEU A 609 28.24 -58.21 -39.11
N ARG A 610 28.88 -57.04 -39.21
CA ARG A 610 30.29 -56.93 -39.62
C ARG A 610 31.12 -56.61 -38.37
N PRO A 611 31.90 -57.56 -37.83
CA PRO A 611 32.67 -57.37 -36.60
C PRO A 611 33.62 -56.16 -36.67
N ALA A 612 34.33 -55.97 -37.78
CA ALA A 612 35.19 -54.80 -38.00
C ALA A 612 34.43 -53.46 -37.97
N ALA A 613 33.19 -53.42 -38.43
CA ALA A 613 32.37 -52.22 -38.37
C ALA A 613 31.95 -51.92 -36.92
N ILE A 614 31.59 -52.94 -36.14
CA ILE A 614 31.25 -52.78 -34.72
C ILE A 614 32.48 -52.37 -33.91
N ALA A 615 33.63 -53.00 -34.16
CA ALA A 615 34.88 -52.66 -33.48
C ALA A 615 35.30 -51.20 -33.74
N ASN A 616 35.31 -50.76 -35.00
CA ASN A 616 35.81 -49.43 -35.35
C ASN A 616 34.76 -48.33 -35.17
N PHE A 617 33.51 -48.52 -35.62
CA PHE A 617 32.48 -47.48 -35.55
C PHE A 617 31.70 -47.47 -34.24
N VAL A 618 31.50 -48.62 -33.58
CA VAL A 618 30.71 -48.67 -32.35
C VAL A 618 31.61 -48.59 -31.12
N LEU A 619 32.71 -49.34 -31.04
CA LEU A 619 33.60 -49.32 -29.87
C LEU A 619 34.64 -48.20 -29.92
N ARG A 620 35.42 -48.11 -31.01
CA ARG A 620 36.54 -47.14 -31.10
C ARG A 620 36.07 -45.69 -31.14
N MET A 621 35.10 -45.39 -32.00
CA MET A 621 34.52 -44.05 -32.07
C MET A 621 33.77 -43.65 -30.78
N SER A 622 33.02 -44.57 -30.15
CA SER A 622 32.34 -44.24 -28.88
C SER A 622 33.35 -44.07 -27.75
N GLY A 623 34.40 -44.89 -27.71
CA GLY A 623 35.51 -44.79 -26.79
C GLY A 623 36.22 -43.44 -26.84
N TRP A 624 36.53 -42.96 -28.04
CA TRP A 624 37.13 -41.65 -28.27
C TRP A 624 36.26 -40.47 -27.81
N ILE A 625 34.94 -40.67 -27.72
CA ILE A 625 34.01 -39.65 -27.24
C ILE A 625 33.78 -39.78 -25.73
N VAL A 626 33.50 -41.00 -25.24
CA VAL A 626 33.06 -41.26 -23.87
C VAL A 626 34.22 -41.21 -22.89
N VAL A 627 35.42 -41.69 -23.24
CA VAL A 627 36.56 -41.74 -22.31
C VAL A 627 37.05 -40.33 -21.92
N PRO A 628 37.27 -39.38 -22.85
CA PRO A 628 37.61 -38.01 -22.47
C PRO A 628 36.50 -37.33 -21.64
N LEU A 629 35.23 -37.58 -21.97
CA LEU A 629 34.08 -37.06 -21.23
C LEU A 629 34.02 -37.61 -19.79
N ALA A 630 34.25 -38.92 -19.62
CA ALA A 630 34.26 -39.58 -18.33
C ALA A 630 35.45 -39.10 -17.48
N LEU A 631 36.63 -38.93 -18.09
CA LEU A 631 37.81 -38.40 -17.41
C LEU A 631 37.55 -36.97 -16.94
N ALA A 632 37.01 -36.11 -17.80
CA ALA A 632 36.66 -34.73 -17.46
C ALA A 632 35.54 -34.64 -16.41
N ALA A 633 34.64 -35.62 -16.34
CA ALA A 633 33.61 -35.70 -15.31
C ALA A 633 34.19 -36.13 -13.95
N VAL A 634 35.13 -37.08 -13.94
CA VAL A 634 35.78 -37.60 -12.73
C VAL A 634 36.80 -36.62 -12.15
N THR A 635 37.51 -35.88 -13.00
CA THR A 635 38.47 -34.83 -12.57
C THR A 635 37.78 -33.53 -12.15
N GLY A 636 36.44 -33.45 -12.23
CA GLY A 636 35.67 -32.27 -11.87
C GLY A 636 35.73 -31.14 -12.91
N MET A 637 36.47 -31.29 -14.01
CA MET A 637 36.57 -30.27 -15.07
C MET A 637 35.24 -29.98 -15.79
N LEU A 638 34.29 -30.92 -15.76
CA LEU A 638 32.93 -30.73 -16.32
C LEU A 638 31.92 -30.18 -15.32
N LYS A 639 32.22 -30.12 -14.01
CA LYS A 639 31.48 -29.27 -13.09
C LYS A 639 31.93 -27.85 -13.39
N VAL A 640 31.24 -27.18 -14.30
CA VAL A 640 31.47 -25.76 -14.58
C VAL A 640 31.19 -24.99 -13.28
N SER A 641 32.24 -24.78 -12.49
CA SER A 641 32.26 -23.79 -11.42
C SER A 641 32.40 -22.41 -12.07
N ASN A 642 31.29 -21.70 -12.21
CA ASN A 642 31.26 -20.25 -12.41
C ASN A 642 30.13 -19.64 -11.55
#